data_AF-A0A1W9P8V2-F1
#
_entry.id   AF-A0A1W9P8V2-F1
#
_cell.length_a   1.000
_cell.length_b   1.000
_cell.length_c   1.000
_cell.angle_alpha   90.00
_cell.angle_beta   90.00
_cell.angle_gamma   90.00
#
_symmetry.space_group_name_H-M   'P 1'
#
loop_
_entity.id
_entity.type
_entity.pdbx_description
1 polymer ?
#
loop_
_entity_poly.entity_id
_entity_poly.type
_entity_poly.pdbx_seq_one_letter_code
_entity_poly.pdbx_strand_id
1 'polypeptide(L)'
;MILSDKANQIGESPTLKITAKAKALKAQGLDVIDLSVGEPDFPTPENIKQAGIKAIEENFTKYTQNDGIPGLKQAIIHRLKEDLGLDYQPEEIIASTGAKSSLYHLLQALINQGDEVIIPAPYWVTYPYAVQLAQGKPVIVPTREEDGFLLRPDQLRAAITPATKAVIINNPSNPTGAAYNRRQLEELAEVALEEEIFVIADEIYYRLVFDDFRFVSLAALGEEIKKRTIIINGVSKSYSMTGWRIGFTAGPVEIINAMGKIQSHTTSNPCSISQKAAEEAFQGPQIDVSKMVAEFQRRRNYALMRLQSIPHVSCFKPQGAFYLFPNFSYYYDKEFNNFRIRNSYGLAYFLLKKAHVALVPGAAFGADNYLRISYSTSMENLEKGMDRLIQAISELKTPKKVIQIRLDNTITHHQGSVARDGNISTSMRDALVAEMETHLSYENYYEWNANINGAIIQLRTNVAHLYQFWQENWYPAQLESDLEPHGIIYAVDGIAGREPRAFYNSETKTGVVVNADNYAPLRSLALGMVTDISERLFNAQGVRGMTADYQGQGVLLTGPKGTKKTELFFSLLQQEGWRLHSNDYIFVRFAGGMPLADVGERKLFLPTPTVESFPRLAGLFDHSRCENVITTKEDCQDMDCLRQDDCRLERGAPFCYRASSKAYSLLDPYWIEGPKKHVKRTALRWIFILRYDKTSPAMVEFDPEDALRILEFGESFGIRSGPSPKETQPFFNPHLLVKTPERLEFQKQFFRRLLENCRVLLFNSGVGKADDIISKIKESS
;
A
#
# COMPACT_ATOMS: atom_id res chain seq x y z
N MET A 1 4.55 24.49 4.64
CA MET A 1 5.92 24.19 4.16
C MET A 1 5.81 23.17 3.04
N ILE A 2 6.40 23.42 1.87
CA ILE A 2 6.36 22.51 0.72
C ILE A 2 7.74 21.87 0.59
N LEU A 3 7.82 20.55 0.72
CA LEU A 3 9.04 19.76 0.45
C LEU A 3 9.12 19.42 -1.04
N SER A 4 10.32 19.10 -1.53
CA SER A 4 10.53 18.68 -2.92
C SER A 4 9.75 17.39 -3.24
N ASP A 5 9.24 17.26 -4.46
CA ASP A 5 8.50 16.07 -4.91
C ASP A 5 9.30 14.77 -4.74
N LYS A 6 10.62 14.80 -4.97
CA LYS A 6 11.51 13.65 -4.76
C LYS A 6 11.48 13.15 -3.31
N ALA A 7 11.52 14.07 -2.35
CA ALA A 7 11.48 13.73 -0.93
C ALA A 7 10.10 13.14 -0.54
N ASN A 8 9.01 13.67 -1.11
CA ASN A 8 7.66 13.17 -0.84
C ASN A 8 7.38 11.80 -1.47
N GLN A 9 8.09 11.43 -2.54
CA GLN A 9 7.92 10.15 -3.24
C GLN A 9 8.69 8.97 -2.59
N ILE A 10 9.62 9.26 -1.69
CA ILE A 10 10.46 8.23 -1.07
C ILE A 10 9.95 7.96 0.34
N GLY A 11 9.33 6.79 0.50
CA GLY A 11 8.93 6.31 1.82
C GLY A 11 10.13 5.97 2.69
N GLU A 12 9.96 6.03 4.00
CA GLU A 12 10.98 5.56 4.93
C GLU A 12 11.26 4.06 4.76
N SER A 13 12.53 3.68 4.87
CA SER A 13 12.96 2.28 4.77
C SER A 13 12.22 1.39 5.78
N PRO A 14 11.43 0.40 5.32
CA PRO A 14 10.73 -0.52 6.22
C PRO A 14 11.65 -1.32 7.14
N THR A 15 12.90 -1.57 6.70
CA THR A 15 13.91 -2.22 7.55
C THR A 15 14.26 -1.34 8.76
N LEU A 16 14.37 -0.02 8.58
CA LEU A 16 14.68 0.90 9.68
C LEU A 16 13.55 0.93 10.72
N LYS A 17 12.28 0.82 10.29
CA LYS A 17 11.12 0.83 11.21
C LYS A 17 11.11 -0.37 12.15
N ILE A 18 11.43 -1.57 11.66
CA ILE A 18 11.49 -2.76 12.50
C ILE A 18 12.69 -2.71 13.43
N THR A 19 13.85 -2.29 12.92
CA THR A 19 15.04 -2.09 13.77
C THR A 19 14.78 -1.05 14.86
N ALA A 20 14.08 0.06 14.56
CA ALA A 20 13.71 1.07 15.55
C ALA A 20 12.78 0.50 16.63
N LYS A 21 11.73 -0.25 16.24
CA LYS A 21 10.83 -0.92 17.20
C LYS A 21 11.56 -1.96 18.05
N ALA A 22 12.43 -2.78 17.45
CA ALA A 22 13.24 -3.74 18.18
C ALA A 22 14.16 -3.06 19.20
N LYS A 23 14.80 -1.94 18.83
CA LYS A 23 15.60 -1.12 19.75
C LYS A 23 14.77 -0.53 20.88
N ALA A 24 13.56 -0.02 20.59
CA ALA A 24 12.66 0.52 21.60
C ALA A 24 12.23 -0.55 22.62
N LEU A 25 11.90 -1.75 22.17
CA LEU A 25 11.58 -2.89 23.05
C LEU A 25 12.79 -3.32 23.90
N LYS A 26 14.00 -3.35 23.32
CA LYS A 26 15.24 -3.58 24.09
C LYS A 26 15.47 -2.52 25.16
N ALA A 27 15.22 -1.24 24.84
CA ALA A 27 15.35 -0.13 25.77
C ALA A 27 14.33 -0.22 26.93
N GLN A 28 13.21 -0.91 26.73
CA GLN A 28 12.23 -1.24 27.77
C GLN A 28 12.64 -2.46 28.63
N GLY A 29 13.85 -2.99 28.44
CA GLY A 29 14.35 -4.16 29.17
C GLY A 29 13.88 -5.50 28.63
N LEU A 30 13.21 -5.53 27.47
CA LEU A 30 12.79 -6.78 26.84
C LEU A 30 13.96 -7.43 26.09
N ASP A 31 14.09 -8.74 26.27
CA ASP A 31 15.09 -9.56 25.61
C ASP A 31 14.67 -9.87 24.17
N VAL A 32 15.00 -8.95 23.25
CA VAL A 32 14.68 -9.05 21.81
C VAL A 32 15.84 -9.64 21.03
N ILE A 33 15.57 -10.72 20.29
CA ILE A 33 16.50 -11.28 19.31
C ILE A 33 16.30 -10.55 17.99
N ASP A 34 17.36 -9.89 17.51
CA ASP A 34 17.31 -9.13 16.27
C ASP A 34 17.95 -9.93 15.13
N LEU A 35 17.11 -10.49 14.27
CA LEU A 35 17.51 -11.18 13.03
C LEU A 35 17.15 -10.32 11.80
N SER A 36 16.93 -9.01 12.00
CA SER A 36 16.58 -8.07 10.93
C SER A 36 17.82 -7.39 10.33
N VAL A 37 18.90 -7.29 11.09
CA VAL A 37 20.07 -6.46 10.75
C VAL A 37 20.93 -7.12 9.67
N GLY A 38 21.30 -6.34 8.66
CA GLY A 38 22.13 -6.78 7.55
C GLY A 38 23.64 -6.53 7.75
N GLU A 39 24.17 -6.75 8.96
CA GLU A 39 25.60 -6.55 9.27
C GLU A 39 26.22 -7.75 9.97
N PRO A 40 27.47 -8.12 9.65
CA PRO A 40 28.20 -9.14 10.40
C PRO A 40 28.37 -8.75 11.88
N ASP A 41 28.21 -9.71 12.77
CA ASP A 41 28.45 -9.60 14.22
C ASP A 41 29.93 -9.66 14.61
N PHE A 42 30.80 -10.06 13.67
CA PHE A 42 32.24 -10.12 13.86
C PHE A 42 32.83 -8.72 14.04
N PRO A 43 33.86 -8.55 14.88
CA PRO A 43 34.62 -7.30 14.86
C PRO A 43 35.34 -7.13 13.53
N THR A 44 35.63 -5.88 13.14
CA THR A 44 36.59 -5.62 12.07
C THR A 44 37.93 -6.34 12.39
N PRO A 45 38.57 -7.03 11.42
CA PRO A 45 39.86 -7.69 11.60
C PRO A 45 40.93 -6.76 12.19
N GLU A 46 41.84 -7.34 12.97
CA GLU A 46 42.77 -6.56 13.80
C GLU A 46 43.77 -5.76 12.96
N ASN A 47 44.33 -6.36 11.91
CA ASN A 47 45.22 -5.66 10.97
C ASN A 47 44.56 -4.40 10.37
N ILE A 48 43.27 -4.50 10.01
CA ILE A 48 42.49 -3.40 9.44
C ILE A 48 42.26 -2.28 10.48
N LYS A 49 41.94 -2.63 11.73
CA LYS A 49 41.82 -1.64 12.80
C LYS A 49 43.13 -0.90 13.02
N GLN A 50 44.24 -1.63 13.09
CA GLN A 50 45.57 -1.06 13.29
C GLN A 50 45.96 -0.12 12.15
N ALA A 51 45.62 -0.45 10.89
CA ALA A 51 45.81 0.47 9.76
C ALA A 51 45.00 1.77 9.90
N GLY A 52 43.76 1.69 10.39
CA GLY A 52 42.95 2.87 10.71
C GLY A 52 43.54 3.70 11.86
N ILE A 53 43.98 3.06 12.95
CA ILE A 53 44.62 3.72 14.10
C ILE A 53 45.90 4.43 13.65
N LYS A 54 46.76 3.73 12.92
CA LYS A 54 47.99 4.28 12.36
C LYS A 54 47.73 5.51 11.49
N ALA A 55 46.70 5.49 10.65
CA ALA A 55 46.31 6.65 9.84
C ALA A 55 45.91 7.86 10.71
N ILE A 56 45.30 7.64 11.87
CA ILE A 56 45.00 8.70 12.83
C ILE A 56 46.30 9.24 13.46
N GLU A 57 47.16 8.35 13.95
CA GLU A 57 48.44 8.70 14.59
C GLU A 57 49.38 9.46 13.64
N GLU A 58 49.41 9.08 12.36
CA GLU A 58 50.18 9.73 11.30
C GLU A 58 49.52 11.02 10.76
N ASN A 59 48.41 11.46 11.37
CA ASN A 59 47.66 12.64 10.96
C ASN A 59 47.15 12.61 9.50
N PHE A 60 46.81 11.42 8.97
CA PHE A 60 46.20 11.25 7.65
C PHE A 60 44.72 11.67 7.66
N THR A 61 44.47 12.95 7.97
CA THR A 61 43.16 13.54 8.31
C THR A 61 42.73 14.66 7.35
N LYS A 62 43.50 14.92 6.30
CA LYS A 62 43.22 15.95 5.31
C LYS A 62 42.39 15.41 4.14
N TYR A 63 41.92 16.31 3.28
CA TYR A 63 41.30 15.93 2.01
C TYR A 63 42.23 15.00 1.22
N THR A 64 41.62 14.04 0.55
CA THR A 64 42.30 13.11 -0.36
C THR A 64 41.76 13.30 -1.78
N GLN A 65 42.28 12.54 -2.74
CA GLN A 65 41.73 12.55 -4.10
C GLN A 65 40.25 12.16 -4.05
N ASN A 66 39.42 12.89 -4.81
CA ASN A 66 37.97 12.74 -4.79
C ASN A 66 37.51 11.31 -5.09
N ASP A 67 38.20 10.65 -6.01
CA ASP A 67 37.96 9.27 -6.45
C ASP A 67 38.67 8.20 -5.61
N GLY A 68 39.39 8.62 -4.56
CA GLY A 68 40.08 7.74 -3.61
C GLY A 68 41.61 7.79 -3.74
N ILE A 69 42.30 7.47 -2.64
CA ILE A 69 43.77 7.47 -2.60
C ILE A 69 44.36 6.45 -3.57
N PRO A 70 45.53 6.73 -4.21
CA PRO A 70 46.14 5.83 -5.18
C PRO A 70 46.37 4.40 -4.64
N GLY A 71 46.82 4.28 -3.39
CA GLY A 71 47.06 2.98 -2.74
C GLY A 71 45.79 2.12 -2.64
N LEU A 72 44.66 2.72 -2.30
CA LEU A 72 43.37 2.03 -2.24
C LEU A 72 42.91 1.59 -3.62
N LYS A 73 43.03 2.45 -4.64
CA LYS A 73 42.66 2.09 -6.02
C LYS A 73 43.48 0.91 -6.54
N GLN A 74 44.79 0.91 -6.28
CA GLN A 74 45.67 -0.21 -6.62
C GLN A 74 45.30 -1.48 -5.86
N ALA A 75 44.98 -1.37 -4.56
CA ALA A 75 44.54 -2.50 -3.75
C ALA A 75 43.23 -3.12 -4.27
N ILE A 76 42.28 -2.29 -4.71
CA ILE A 76 41.03 -2.74 -5.35
C ILE A 76 41.33 -3.48 -6.65
N ILE A 77 42.13 -2.90 -7.55
CA ILE A 77 42.50 -3.51 -8.83
C ILE A 77 43.16 -4.87 -8.61
N HIS A 78 44.13 -4.92 -7.70
CA HIS A 78 44.82 -6.15 -7.35
C HIS A 78 43.86 -7.22 -6.85
N ARG A 79 42.94 -6.87 -5.93
CA ARG A 79 41.94 -7.80 -5.40
C ARG A 79 40.94 -8.27 -6.46
N LEU A 80 40.48 -7.39 -7.35
CA LEU A 80 39.61 -7.77 -8.48
C LEU A 80 40.32 -8.74 -9.43
N LYS A 81 41.60 -8.54 -9.68
CA LYS A 81 42.42 -9.44 -10.51
C LYS A 81 42.63 -10.80 -9.85
N GLU A 82 43.02 -10.82 -8.57
CA GLU A 82 43.27 -12.06 -7.83
C GLU A 82 42.00 -12.89 -7.65
N ASP A 83 40.91 -12.26 -7.21
CA ASP A 83 39.71 -12.99 -6.81
C ASP A 83 38.79 -13.30 -8.01
N LEU A 84 38.76 -12.43 -9.03
CA LEU A 84 37.76 -12.48 -10.12
C LEU A 84 38.38 -12.53 -11.52
N GLY A 85 39.72 -12.43 -11.65
CA GLY A 85 40.39 -12.42 -12.95
C GLY A 85 40.13 -11.16 -13.77
N LEU A 86 39.80 -10.04 -13.12
CA LEU A 86 39.45 -8.78 -13.79
C LEU A 86 40.62 -7.79 -13.81
N ASP A 87 41.02 -7.37 -15.00
CA ASP A 87 42.01 -6.31 -15.20
C ASP A 87 41.34 -4.94 -15.37
N TYR A 88 41.64 -3.99 -14.48
CA TYR A 88 41.19 -2.60 -14.55
C TYR A 88 42.37 -1.64 -14.38
N GLN A 89 42.25 -0.44 -14.94
CA GLN A 89 43.15 0.67 -14.74
C GLN A 89 42.67 1.60 -13.60
N PRO A 90 43.55 2.41 -13.00
CA PRO A 90 43.15 3.35 -11.96
C PRO A 90 41.98 4.25 -12.36
N GLU A 91 41.94 4.75 -13.60
CA GLU A 91 40.88 5.64 -14.09
C GLU A 91 39.52 4.95 -14.23
N GLU A 92 39.49 3.63 -14.16
CA GLU A 92 38.27 2.80 -14.19
C GLU A 92 37.72 2.51 -12.78
N ILE A 93 38.33 3.06 -11.72
CA ILE A 93 37.97 2.84 -10.32
C ILE A 93 37.63 4.16 -9.62
N ILE A 94 36.54 4.16 -8.86
CA ILE A 94 36.20 5.23 -7.90
C ILE A 94 35.82 4.64 -6.54
N ALA A 95 36.43 5.14 -5.46
CA ALA A 95 36.02 4.86 -4.09
C ALA A 95 34.98 5.88 -3.59
N SER A 96 33.98 5.41 -2.84
CA SER A 96 32.89 6.23 -2.29
C SER A 96 32.60 5.89 -0.82
N THR A 97 31.73 6.69 -0.18
CA THR A 97 31.29 6.53 1.22
C THR A 97 30.33 5.33 1.41
N GLY A 98 30.80 4.14 1.06
CA GLY A 98 30.07 2.88 1.04
C GLY A 98 29.41 2.58 -0.31
N ALA A 99 29.13 1.30 -0.56
CA ALA A 99 28.53 0.82 -1.81
C ALA A 99 27.16 1.46 -2.13
N LYS A 100 26.40 1.89 -1.11
CA LYS A 100 25.16 2.65 -1.32
C LYS A 100 25.41 4.01 -1.99
N SER A 101 26.47 4.72 -1.59
CA SER A 101 26.86 5.98 -2.24
C SER A 101 27.40 5.72 -3.65
N SER A 102 28.15 4.63 -3.84
CA SER A 102 28.58 4.20 -5.18
C SER A 102 27.39 3.99 -6.12
N LEU A 103 26.37 3.23 -5.69
CA LEU A 103 25.13 3.04 -6.45
C LEU A 103 24.40 4.37 -6.71
N TYR A 104 24.29 5.23 -5.70
CA TYR A 104 23.63 6.53 -5.85
C TYR A 104 24.35 7.41 -6.89
N HIS A 105 25.67 7.56 -6.80
CA HIS A 105 26.46 8.34 -7.76
C HIS A 105 26.40 7.74 -9.16
N LEU A 106 26.42 6.41 -9.29
CA LEU A 106 26.24 5.72 -10.57
C LEU A 106 24.90 6.06 -11.21
N LEU A 107 23.80 5.93 -10.46
CA LEU A 107 22.47 6.18 -11.00
C LEU A 107 22.29 7.66 -11.37
N GLN A 108 22.80 8.60 -10.57
CA GLN A 108 22.79 10.04 -10.92
C GLN A 108 23.64 10.36 -12.16
N ALA A 109 24.70 9.59 -12.43
CA ALA A 109 25.56 9.77 -13.59
C ALA A 109 25.01 9.10 -14.86
N LEU A 110 24.26 8.00 -14.71
CA LEU A 110 23.86 7.13 -15.82
C LEU A 110 22.42 7.37 -16.31
N ILE A 111 21.52 7.78 -15.41
CA ILE A 111 20.07 7.79 -15.64
C ILE A 111 19.54 9.21 -15.87
N ASN A 112 18.76 9.39 -16.93
CA ASN A 112 17.98 10.59 -17.20
C ASN A 112 16.52 10.42 -16.81
N GLN A 113 15.77 11.53 -16.84
CA GLN A 113 14.33 11.49 -16.65
C GLN A 113 13.65 10.62 -17.71
N GLY A 114 12.88 9.63 -17.28
CA GLY A 114 12.15 8.72 -18.16
C GLY A 114 12.91 7.44 -18.53
N ASP A 115 14.21 7.36 -18.26
CA ASP A 115 14.99 6.14 -18.45
C ASP A 115 14.47 5.03 -17.50
N GLU A 116 14.37 3.81 -18.01
CA GLU A 116 13.93 2.63 -17.27
C GLU A 116 15.13 1.84 -16.74
N VAL A 117 15.02 1.38 -15.49
CA VAL A 117 16.00 0.46 -14.88
C VAL A 117 15.28 -0.80 -14.42
N ILE A 118 15.68 -1.94 -14.98
CA ILE A 118 15.09 -3.24 -14.66
C ILE A 118 15.67 -3.74 -13.32
N ILE A 119 14.78 -4.18 -12.43
CA ILE A 119 15.12 -4.65 -11.08
C ILE A 119 14.38 -5.98 -10.81
N PRO A 120 15.10 -7.11 -10.68
CA PRO A 120 14.50 -8.39 -10.29
C PRO A 120 13.98 -8.33 -8.84
N ALA A 121 12.73 -8.74 -8.61
CA ALA A 121 12.20 -8.97 -7.27
C ALA A 121 12.34 -10.45 -6.89
N PRO A 122 12.75 -10.81 -5.67
CA PRO A 122 12.96 -9.91 -4.52
C PRO A 122 14.24 -9.07 -4.63
N TYR A 123 14.14 -7.77 -4.38
CA TYR A 123 15.23 -6.79 -4.54
C TYR A 123 15.72 -6.23 -3.22
N TRP A 124 16.95 -5.70 -3.15
CA TRP A 124 17.36 -4.87 -2.02
C TRP A 124 16.56 -3.56 -2.02
N VAL A 125 15.97 -3.24 -0.85
CA VAL A 125 14.98 -2.18 -0.65
C VAL A 125 15.35 -0.83 -1.26
N THR A 126 16.65 -0.50 -1.38
CA THR A 126 17.10 0.79 -1.89
C THR A 126 17.07 0.90 -3.42
N TYR A 127 17.13 -0.19 -4.19
CA TYR A 127 17.26 -0.08 -5.65
C TYR A 127 16.13 0.74 -6.32
N PRO A 128 14.83 0.48 -6.07
CA PRO A 128 13.77 1.23 -6.75
C PRO A 128 13.78 2.72 -6.40
N TYR A 129 14.03 3.05 -5.12
CA TYR A 129 14.10 4.44 -4.65
C TYR A 129 15.33 5.18 -5.18
N ALA A 130 16.47 4.49 -5.32
CA ALA A 130 17.67 5.10 -5.88
C ALA A 130 17.49 5.46 -7.36
N VAL A 131 16.76 4.62 -8.11
CA VAL A 131 16.36 4.92 -9.50
C VAL A 131 15.41 6.12 -9.55
N GLN A 132 14.39 6.16 -8.67
CA GLN A 132 13.46 7.29 -8.58
C GLN A 132 14.16 8.60 -8.19
N LEU A 133 15.16 8.57 -7.30
CA LEU A 133 15.97 9.74 -6.94
C LEU A 133 16.72 10.33 -8.14
N ALA A 134 17.12 9.48 -9.09
CA ALA A 134 17.71 9.86 -10.36
C ALA A 134 16.67 10.25 -11.43
N GLN A 135 15.37 10.26 -11.08
CA GLN A 135 14.23 10.52 -11.98
C GLN A 135 14.01 9.43 -13.04
N GLY A 136 14.64 8.27 -12.87
CA GLY A 136 14.36 7.08 -13.66
C GLY A 136 13.10 6.36 -13.18
N LYS A 137 12.64 5.41 -14.00
CA LYS A 137 11.51 4.54 -13.72
C LYS A 137 11.99 3.12 -13.37
N PRO A 138 11.79 2.64 -12.14
CA PRO A 138 12.11 1.26 -11.82
C PRO A 138 11.09 0.31 -12.47
N VAL A 139 11.57 -0.67 -13.23
CA VAL A 139 10.77 -1.75 -13.83
C VAL A 139 11.00 -3.03 -13.04
N ILE A 140 10.04 -3.37 -12.18
CA ILE A 140 10.15 -4.52 -11.27
C ILE A 140 9.76 -5.81 -12.01
N VAL A 141 10.66 -6.80 -12.02
CA VAL A 141 10.42 -8.11 -12.64
C VAL A 141 10.36 -9.19 -11.56
N PRO A 142 9.18 -9.76 -11.26
CA PRO A 142 9.07 -10.79 -10.23
C PRO A 142 9.74 -12.11 -10.66
N THR A 143 10.57 -12.66 -9.79
CA THR A 143 11.15 -14.00 -9.91
C THR A 143 10.44 -14.98 -8.98
N ARG A 144 10.69 -16.28 -9.14
CA ARG A 144 10.03 -17.34 -8.38
C ARG A 144 11.05 -18.15 -7.58
N GLU A 145 10.64 -18.63 -6.41
CA GLU A 145 11.48 -19.49 -5.56
C GLU A 145 11.89 -20.80 -6.24
N GLU A 146 10.99 -21.37 -7.07
CA GLU A 146 11.26 -22.57 -7.88
C GLU A 146 12.38 -22.37 -8.91
N ASP A 147 12.60 -21.12 -9.35
CA ASP A 147 13.70 -20.73 -10.23
C ASP A 147 14.91 -20.16 -9.43
N GLY A 148 14.93 -20.35 -8.11
CA GLY A 148 15.96 -19.85 -7.21
C GLY A 148 15.98 -18.34 -7.02
N PHE A 149 14.87 -17.65 -7.33
CA PHE A 149 14.77 -16.19 -7.35
C PHE A 149 15.72 -15.49 -8.32
N LEU A 150 16.13 -16.19 -9.39
CA LEU A 150 17.03 -15.66 -10.40
C LEU A 150 16.20 -15.14 -11.60
N LEU A 151 16.60 -13.99 -12.12
CA LEU A 151 16.06 -13.43 -13.37
C LEU A 151 16.47 -14.34 -14.52
N ARG A 152 15.53 -14.72 -15.36
CA ARG A 152 15.83 -15.47 -16.58
C ARG A 152 15.95 -14.58 -17.81
N PRO A 153 16.68 -15.02 -18.85
CA PRO A 153 16.82 -14.26 -20.10
C PRO A 153 15.49 -13.91 -20.78
N ASP A 154 14.51 -14.81 -20.77
CA ASP A 154 13.18 -14.57 -21.34
C ASP A 154 12.44 -13.44 -20.60
N GLN A 155 12.57 -13.39 -19.28
CA GLN A 155 11.97 -12.34 -18.45
C GLN A 155 12.66 -11.00 -18.65
N LEU A 156 14.00 -11.00 -18.80
CA LEU A 156 14.76 -9.80 -19.11
C LEU A 156 14.32 -9.22 -20.46
N ARG A 157 14.33 -10.02 -21.54
CA ARG A 157 13.88 -9.58 -22.87
C ARG A 157 12.46 -9.02 -22.84
N ALA A 158 11.53 -9.67 -22.15
CA ALA A 158 10.14 -9.22 -22.06
C ALA A 158 9.96 -7.89 -21.30
N ALA A 159 10.91 -7.52 -20.43
CA ALA A 159 10.87 -6.29 -19.66
C ALA A 159 11.59 -5.12 -20.36
N ILE A 160 12.41 -5.38 -21.38
CA ILE A 160 13.15 -4.36 -22.11
C ILE A 160 12.22 -3.55 -23.01
N THR A 161 12.43 -2.24 -22.99
CA THR A 161 11.78 -1.25 -23.85
C THR A 161 12.84 -0.32 -24.44
N PRO A 162 12.51 0.52 -25.44
CA PRO A 162 13.44 1.54 -25.93
C PRO A 162 13.92 2.55 -24.86
N ALA A 163 13.22 2.65 -23.73
CA ALA A 163 13.62 3.49 -22.60
C ALA A 163 14.55 2.76 -21.61
N THR A 164 14.76 1.45 -21.76
CA THR A 164 15.58 0.67 -20.83
C THR A 164 17.05 1.07 -20.95
N LYS A 165 17.60 1.56 -19.84
CA LYS A 165 19.00 2.00 -19.76
C LYS A 165 19.90 0.96 -19.13
N ALA A 166 19.40 0.27 -18.11
CA ALA A 166 20.20 -0.69 -17.36
C ALA A 166 19.35 -1.77 -16.67
N VAL A 167 19.99 -2.88 -16.32
CA VAL A 167 19.47 -3.88 -15.38
C VAL A 167 20.37 -3.96 -14.14
N ILE A 168 19.77 -4.03 -12.94
CA ILE A 168 20.51 -4.26 -11.70
C ILE A 168 20.51 -5.76 -11.40
N ILE A 169 21.70 -6.35 -11.29
CA ILE A 169 21.91 -7.74 -10.89
C ILE A 169 22.68 -7.76 -9.57
N ASN A 170 22.03 -8.19 -8.49
CA ASN A 170 22.68 -8.37 -7.20
C ASN A 170 23.04 -9.85 -6.99
N ASN A 171 24.34 -10.14 -6.93
CA ASN A 171 24.87 -11.50 -6.96
C ASN A 171 26.08 -11.63 -6.02
N PRO A 172 26.02 -12.44 -4.95
CA PRO A 172 24.83 -13.05 -4.34
C PRO A 172 23.79 -12.02 -3.85
N SER A 173 22.52 -12.43 -3.82
CA SER A 173 21.38 -11.54 -3.59
C SER A 173 21.08 -11.25 -2.12
N ASN A 174 20.70 -9.99 -1.83
CA ASN A 174 19.88 -9.59 -0.69
C ASN A 174 18.48 -9.26 -1.21
N PRO A 175 17.43 -10.00 -0.82
CA PRO A 175 17.31 -10.76 0.44
C PRO A 175 17.46 -12.28 0.34
N THR A 176 17.65 -12.86 -0.84
CA THR A 176 17.42 -14.32 -1.04
C THR A 176 18.65 -15.19 -0.80
N GLY A 177 19.85 -14.61 -0.85
CA GLY A 177 21.13 -15.32 -0.85
C GLY A 177 21.37 -16.17 -2.11
N ALA A 178 20.53 -16.00 -3.14
CA ALA A 178 20.70 -16.66 -4.43
C ALA A 178 21.92 -16.13 -5.18
N ALA A 179 22.60 -17.01 -5.90
CA ALA A 179 23.71 -16.65 -6.76
C ALA A 179 23.60 -17.32 -8.13
N TYR A 180 23.97 -16.59 -9.18
CA TYR A 180 23.97 -17.10 -10.55
C TYR A 180 25.22 -17.91 -10.82
N ASN A 181 25.06 -19.06 -11.48
CA ASN A 181 26.20 -19.77 -12.06
C ASN A 181 26.66 -19.11 -13.37
N ARG A 182 27.83 -19.52 -13.86
CA ARG A 182 28.43 -18.97 -15.09
C ARG A 182 27.48 -18.96 -16.28
N ARG A 183 26.84 -20.10 -16.58
CA ARG A 183 25.95 -20.25 -17.73
C ARG A 183 24.76 -19.29 -17.65
N GLN A 184 24.15 -19.16 -16.47
CA GLN A 184 23.02 -18.24 -16.30
C GLN A 184 23.44 -16.78 -16.50
N LEU A 185 24.65 -16.40 -16.07
CA LEU A 185 25.19 -15.06 -16.34
C LEU A 185 25.53 -14.86 -17.82
N GLU A 186 26.05 -15.88 -18.52
CA GLU A 186 26.29 -15.84 -19.97
C GLU A 186 25.00 -15.59 -20.74
N GLU A 187 23.92 -16.31 -20.42
CA GLU A 187 22.61 -16.13 -21.07
C GLU A 187 22.01 -14.73 -20.80
N LEU A 188 22.27 -14.12 -19.64
CA LEU A 188 21.86 -12.74 -19.34
C LEU A 188 22.76 -11.70 -20.05
N ALA A 189 24.06 -11.98 -20.14
CA ALA A 189 25.03 -11.13 -20.82
C ALA A 189 24.73 -11.04 -22.32
N GLU A 190 24.34 -12.15 -22.94
CA GLU A 190 23.87 -12.17 -24.34
C GLU A 190 22.73 -11.17 -24.56
N VAL A 191 21.70 -11.20 -23.71
CA VAL A 191 20.57 -10.24 -23.80
C VAL A 191 21.04 -8.80 -23.63
N ALA A 192 21.90 -8.54 -22.64
CA ALA A 192 22.39 -7.18 -22.38
C ALA A 192 23.23 -6.63 -23.55
N LEU A 193 23.99 -7.49 -24.24
CA LEU A 193 24.75 -7.14 -25.43
C LEU A 193 23.84 -6.93 -26.64
N GLU A 194 22.89 -7.82 -26.89
CA GLU A 194 21.90 -7.75 -27.98
C GLU A 194 21.10 -6.44 -27.92
N GLU A 195 20.64 -6.06 -26.73
CA GLU A 195 19.78 -4.91 -26.49
C GLU A 195 20.56 -3.63 -26.12
N GLU A 196 21.88 -3.72 -26.09
CA GLU A 196 22.80 -2.60 -25.80
C GLU A 196 22.53 -1.87 -24.48
N ILE A 197 22.06 -2.57 -23.45
CA ILE A 197 21.81 -2.00 -22.11
C ILE A 197 23.00 -2.22 -21.17
N PHE A 198 23.10 -1.40 -20.12
CA PHE A 198 24.12 -1.59 -19.08
C PHE A 198 23.71 -2.63 -18.04
N VAL A 199 24.68 -3.31 -17.44
CA VAL A 199 24.48 -4.17 -16.27
C VAL A 199 25.13 -3.53 -15.06
N ILE A 200 24.32 -3.20 -14.05
CA ILE A 200 24.81 -2.77 -12.74
C ILE A 200 24.95 -4.02 -11.88
N ALA A 201 26.19 -4.50 -11.73
CA ALA A 201 26.51 -5.71 -10.99
C ALA A 201 26.83 -5.35 -9.53
N ASP A 202 25.86 -5.50 -8.63
CA ASP A 202 26.09 -5.37 -7.19
C ASP A 202 26.64 -6.69 -6.64
N GLU A 203 27.96 -6.74 -6.49
CA GLU A 203 28.73 -7.93 -6.13
C GLU A 203 29.26 -7.84 -4.69
N ILE A 204 28.65 -7.01 -3.83
CA ILE A 204 29.10 -6.75 -2.45
C ILE A 204 29.21 -8.01 -1.56
N TYR A 205 28.58 -9.12 -1.96
CA TYR A 205 28.59 -10.40 -1.23
C TYR A 205 29.47 -11.48 -1.89
N TYR A 206 30.26 -11.17 -2.92
CA TYR A 206 30.95 -12.17 -3.77
C TYR A 206 31.84 -13.18 -3.03
N ARG A 207 32.42 -12.78 -1.88
CA ARG A 207 33.25 -13.67 -1.04
C ARG A 207 32.46 -14.48 -0.03
N LEU A 208 31.21 -14.12 0.23
CA LEU A 208 30.34 -14.80 1.17
C LEU A 208 29.55 -15.85 0.42
N VAL A 209 30.24 -16.86 -0.11
CA VAL A 209 29.67 -18.00 -0.84
C VAL A 209 29.97 -19.31 -0.10
N PHE A 210 29.12 -20.31 -0.31
CA PHE A 210 29.07 -21.53 0.49
C PHE A 210 29.07 -22.79 -0.38
N ASP A 211 29.29 -23.95 0.24
CA ASP A 211 29.22 -25.27 -0.40
C ASP A 211 30.10 -25.38 -1.66
N ASP A 212 31.31 -24.80 -1.61
CA ASP A 212 32.26 -24.73 -2.72
C ASP A 212 31.72 -24.03 -3.99
N PHE A 213 30.63 -23.26 -3.86
CA PHE A 213 30.09 -22.46 -4.94
C PHE A 213 31.14 -21.48 -5.47
N ARG A 214 31.43 -21.57 -6.78
CA ARG A 214 32.36 -20.67 -7.44
C ARG A 214 31.61 -19.45 -7.96
N PHE A 215 31.86 -18.31 -7.32
CA PHE A 215 31.37 -17.03 -7.80
C PHE A 215 31.99 -16.68 -9.15
N VAL A 216 31.19 -16.06 -10.03
CA VAL A 216 31.65 -15.50 -11.30
C VAL A 216 31.11 -14.07 -11.38
N SER A 217 32.01 -13.11 -11.57
CA SER A 217 31.60 -11.75 -11.90
C SER A 217 31.09 -11.69 -13.33
N LEU A 218 30.02 -10.93 -13.57
CA LEU A 218 29.45 -10.80 -14.91
C LEU A 218 30.45 -10.14 -15.88
N ALA A 219 31.28 -9.21 -15.37
CA ALA A 219 32.36 -8.59 -16.14
C ALA A 219 33.46 -9.58 -16.55
N ALA A 220 33.59 -10.72 -15.85
CA ALA A 220 34.64 -11.71 -16.12
C ALA A 220 34.27 -12.69 -17.26
N LEU A 221 33.09 -12.53 -17.85
CA LEU A 221 32.63 -13.38 -18.95
C LEU A 221 33.26 -13.02 -20.30
N GLY A 222 33.70 -11.77 -20.48
CA GLY A 222 34.39 -11.32 -21.69
C GLY A 222 34.51 -9.79 -21.77
N GLU A 223 35.41 -9.31 -22.63
CA GLU A 223 35.71 -7.87 -22.74
C GLU A 223 34.51 -7.03 -23.22
N GLU A 224 33.66 -7.57 -24.11
CA GLU A 224 32.50 -6.82 -24.61
C GLU A 224 31.45 -6.58 -23.52
N ILE A 225 31.13 -7.59 -22.70
CA ILE A 225 30.19 -7.42 -21.60
C ILE A 225 30.81 -6.61 -20.44
N LYS A 226 32.13 -6.73 -20.21
CA LYS A 226 32.85 -5.90 -19.24
C LYS A 226 32.69 -4.42 -19.52
N LYS A 227 32.76 -3.99 -20.78
CA LYS A 227 32.52 -2.58 -21.20
C LYS A 227 31.10 -2.10 -20.89
N ARG A 228 30.13 -3.00 -20.72
CA ARG A 228 28.73 -2.68 -20.35
C ARG A 228 28.40 -3.00 -18.90
N THR A 229 29.35 -3.51 -18.12
CA THR A 229 29.16 -3.89 -16.73
C THR A 229 29.79 -2.85 -15.80
N ILE A 230 28.99 -2.33 -14.87
CA ILE A 230 29.46 -1.46 -13.80
C ILE A 230 29.35 -2.23 -12.48
N ILE A 231 30.50 -2.56 -11.89
CA ILE A 231 30.58 -3.33 -10.64
C ILE A 231 30.43 -2.37 -9.46
N ILE A 232 29.51 -2.68 -8.55
CA ILE A 232 29.39 -2.06 -7.23
C ILE A 232 29.86 -3.06 -6.18
N ASN A 233 30.85 -2.68 -5.36
CA ASN A 233 31.41 -3.55 -4.34
C ASN A 233 32.01 -2.73 -3.17
N GLY A 234 32.66 -3.39 -2.21
CA GLY A 234 33.22 -2.70 -1.04
C GLY A 234 33.63 -3.62 0.11
N VAL A 235 33.98 -3.00 1.24
CA VAL A 235 34.54 -3.73 2.39
C VAL A 235 33.52 -4.07 3.48
N SER A 236 32.29 -3.55 3.35
CA SER A 236 31.27 -3.61 4.41
C SER A 236 30.91 -5.02 4.86
N LYS A 237 30.92 -6.00 3.95
CA LYS A 237 30.39 -7.35 4.21
C LYS A 237 31.51 -8.36 4.43
N SER A 238 32.45 -8.44 3.48
CA SER A 238 33.57 -9.39 3.55
C SER A 238 34.54 -9.14 4.70
N TYR A 239 34.62 -7.91 5.23
CA TYR A 239 35.59 -7.54 6.27
C TYR A 239 34.93 -7.02 7.57
N SER A 240 33.62 -7.17 7.72
CA SER A 240 32.85 -6.58 8.84
C SER A 240 33.17 -5.10 9.08
N MET A 241 33.05 -4.30 8.01
CA MET A 241 33.36 -2.87 8.00
C MET A 241 32.14 -1.98 7.70
N THR A 242 30.95 -2.38 8.15
CA THR A 242 29.70 -1.64 7.84
C THR A 242 29.75 -0.18 8.28
N GLY A 243 30.32 0.11 9.45
CA GLY A 243 30.46 1.46 10.02
C GLY A 243 31.57 2.33 9.42
N TRP A 244 32.54 1.74 8.71
CA TRP A 244 33.66 2.47 8.10
C TRP A 244 33.29 3.20 6.81
N ARG A 245 32.16 2.79 6.20
CA ARG A 245 31.57 3.44 5.02
C ARG A 245 32.54 3.54 3.84
N ILE A 246 33.14 2.43 3.41
CA ILE A 246 33.91 2.36 2.16
C ILE A 246 33.28 1.37 1.18
N GLY A 247 33.08 1.84 -0.05
CA GLY A 247 32.69 1.06 -1.21
C GLY A 247 33.42 1.59 -2.45
N PHE A 248 33.32 0.87 -3.56
CA PHE A 248 33.92 1.28 -4.82
C PHE A 248 33.05 0.91 -6.01
N THR A 249 33.35 1.54 -7.14
CA THR A 249 32.80 1.22 -8.44
C THR A 249 33.92 0.94 -9.42
N ALA A 250 33.77 -0.10 -10.23
CA ALA A 250 34.65 -0.41 -11.35
C ALA A 250 33.84 -0.45 -12.65
N GLY A 251 34.31 0.21 -13.71
CA GLY A 251 33.57 0.27 -14.96
C GLY A 251 34.18 1.25 -15.97
N PRO A 252 33.47 1.56 -17.06
CA PRO A 252 33.97 2.44 -18.11
C PRO A 252 34.41 3.81 -17.60
N VAL A 253 35.56 4.27 -18.06
CA VAL A 253 36.21 5.54 -17.64
C VAL A 253 35.24 6.72 -17.73
N GLU A 254 34.41 6.78 -18.76
CA GLU A 254 33.43 7.85 -18.96
C GLU A 254 32.40 7.91 -17.83
N ILE A 255 31.90 6.75 -17.40
CA ILE A 255 30.93 6.63 -16.29
C ILE A 255 31.62 6.96 -14.97
N ILE A 256 32.82 6.43 -14.74
CA ILE A 256 33.61 6.68 -13.52
C ILE A 256 33.93 8.17 -13.36
N ASN A 257 34.30 8.84 -14.45
CA ASN A 257 34.53 10.28 -14.47
C ASN A 257 33.24 11.08 -14.18
N ALA A 258 32.10 10.66 -14.74
CA ALA A 258 30.81 11.29 -14.45
C ALA A 258 30.41 11.11 -12.98
N MET A 259 30.60 9.91 -12.41
CA MET A 259 30.41 9.65 -10.98
C MET A 259 31.32 10.54 -10.13
N GLY A 260 32.59 10.73 -10.54
CA GLY A 260 33.54 11.63 -9.88
C GLY A 260 33.02 13.07 -9.78
N LYS A 261 32.42 13.60 -10.86
CA LYS A 261 31.81 14.95 -10.89
C LYS A 261 30.63 15.06 -9.93
N ILE A 262 29.77 14.04 -9.86
CA ILE A 262 28.66 14.02 -8.89
C ILE A 262 29.21 13.95 -7.46
N GLN A 263 30.15 13.04 -7.20
CA GLN A 263 30.74 12.83 -5.88
C GLN A 263 31.43 14.07 -5.32
N SER A 264 32.13 14.85 -6.16
CA SER A 264 32.81 16.08 -5.75
C SER A 264 31.85 17.17 -5.25
N HIS A 265 30.58 17.12 -5.67
CA HIS A 265 29.55 18.07 -5.26
C HIS A 265 28.57 17.51 -4.22
N THR A 266 28.67 16.24 -3.84
CA THR A 266 27.83 15.62 -2.80
C THR A 266 28.60 15.39 -1.50
N THR A 267 29.77 14.74 -1.58
CA THR A 267 30.49 14.24 -0.41
C THR A 267 31.99 14.54 -0.43
N SER A 268 32.54 14.96 -1.58
CA SER A 268 34.00 15.00 -1.81
C SER A 268 34.62 13.59 -1.69
N ASN A 269 35.83 13.44 -1.15
CA ASN A 269 36.46 12.13 -0.97
C ASN A 269 35.85 11.34 0.21
N PRO A 270 35.85 9.99 0.16
CA PRO A 270 35.53 9.17 1.33
C PRO A 270 36.52 9.40 2.48
N CYS A 271 36.13 9.05 3.72
CA CYS A 271 36.94 9.29 4.93
C CYS A 271 38.38 8.75 4.78
N SER A 272 39.38 9.63 4.94
CA SER A 272 40.81 9.32 4.72
C SER A 272 41.30 8.15 5.58
N ILE A 273 40.88 8.10 6.85
CA ILE A 273 41.20 7.03 7.79
C ILE A 273 40.59 5.70 7.32
N SER A 274 39.35 5.74 6.86
CA SER A 274 38.64 4.53 6.40
C SER A 274 39.21 4.00 5.09
N GLN A 275 39.73 4.89 4.23
CA GLN A 275 40.43 4.49 3.02
C GLN A 275 41.72 3.71 3.34
N LYS A 276 42.49 4.14 4.35
CA LYS A 276 43.69 3.41 4.79
C LYS A 276 43.39 2.06 5.42
N ALA A 277 42.32 1.97 6.20
CA ALA A 277 41.83 0.69 6.70
C ALA A 277 41.37 -0.24 5.55
N ALA A 278 40.67 0.29 4.54
CA ALA A 278 40.22 -0.49 3.39
C ALA A 278 41.38 -0.93 2.47
N GLU A 279 42.44 -0.13 2.35
CA GLU A 279 43.68 -0.50 1.64
C GLU A 279 44.29 -1.76 2.26
N GLU A 280 44.42 -1.79 3.60
CA GLU A 280 44.87 -2.97 4.35
C GLU A 280 43.88 -4.14 4.25
N ALA A 281 42.57 -3.90 4.21
CA ALA A 281 41.58 -4.96 4.04
C ALA A 281 41.79 -5.75 2.74
N PHE A 282 42.14 -5.06 1.66
CA PHE A 282 42.35 -5.67 0.35
C PHE A 282 43.75 -6.27 0.18
N GLN A 283 44.81 -5.67 0.76
CA GLN A 283 46.19 -6.14 0.61
C GLN A 283 46.61 -7.16 1.68
N GLY A 284 46.02 -7.05 2.87
CA GLY A 284 46.40 -7.83 4.03
C GLY A 284 45.94 -9.29 3.97
N PRO A 285 46.18 -10.04 5.07
CA PRO A 285 45.80 -11.46 5.15
C PRO A 285 44.28 -11.68 5.03
N GLN A 286 43.90 -12.70 4.26
CA GLN A 286 42.50 -13.01 3.94
C GLN A 286 41.89 -14.12 4.83
N ILE A 287 42.63 -14.54 5.86
CA ILE A 287 42.28 -15.68 6.72
C ILE A 287 41.01 -15.43 7.55
N ASP A 288 40.81 -14.21 8.05
CA ASP A 288 39.64 -13.91 8.89
C ASP A 288 38.34 -13.86 8.08
N VAL A 289 38.43 -13.48 6.81
CA VAL A 289 37.28 -13.62 5.88
C VAL A 289 36.92 -15.09 5.70
N SER A 290 37.92 -15.96 5.52
CA SER A 290 37.69 -17.40 5.37
C SER A 290 37.05 -18.04 6.61
N LYS A 291 37.50 -17.65 7.82
CA LYS A 291 36.88 -18.07 9.08
C LYS A 291 35.43 -17.60 9.19
N MET A 292 35.17 -16.34 8.83
CA MET A 292 33.84 -15.76 8.85
C MET A 292 32.88 -16.48 7.87
N VAL A 293 33.34 -16.81 6.67
CA VAL A 293 32.58 -17.57 5.67
C VAL A 293 32.21 -18.96 6.21
N ALA A 294 33.17 -19.68 6.81
CA ALA A 294 32.92 -21.00 7.40
C ALA A 294 31.88 -20.95 8.52
N GLU A 295 31.95 -19.93 9.38
CA GLU A 295 30.97 -19.73 10.46
C GLU A 295 29.59 -19.33 9.92
N PHE A 296 29.51 -18.47 8.90
CA PHE A 296 28.23 -18.17 8.23
C PHE A 296 27.63 -19.40 7.55
N GLN A 297 28.44 -20.29 6.96
CA GLN A 297 27.94 -21.55 6.41
C GLN A 297 27.32 -22.43 7.51
N ARG A 298 27.99 -22.54 8.67
CA ARG A 298 27.48 -23.26 9.84
C ARG A 298 26.13 -22.69 10.31
N ARG A 299 26.06 -21.36 10.46
CA ARG A 299 24.83 -20.63 10.87
C ARG A 299 23.69 -20.81 9.88
N ARG A 300 23.96 -20.67 8.57
CA ARG A 300 22.99 -20.92 7.49
C ARG A 300 22.43 -22.34 7.57
N ASN A 301 23.31 -23.34 7.67
CA ASN A 301 22.90 -24.75 7.72
C ASN A 301 22.00 -25.03 8.91
N TYR A 302 22.35 -24.49 10.09
CA TYR A 302 21.54 -24.60 11.28
C TYR A 302 20.16 -23.95 11.10
N ALA A 303 20.10 -22.69 10.67
CA ALA A 303 18.84 -21.98 10.51
C ALA A 303 17.93 -22.62 9.44
N LEU A 304 18.50 -23.11 8.32
CA LEU A 304 17.77 -23.88 7.31
C LEU A 304 17.16 -25.17 7.89
N MET A 305 17.95 -25.96 8.62
CA MET A 305 17.47 -27.17 9.29
C MET A 305 16.31 -26.85 10.24
N ARG A 306 16.40 -25.75 10.99
CA ARG A 306 15.33 -25.29 11.88
C ARG A 306 14.08 -24.88 11.10
N LEU A 307 14.21 -24.11 10.02
CA LEU A 307 13.06 -23.72 9.18
C LEU A 307 12.33 -24.93 8.59
N GLN A 308 13.07 -25.98 8.18
CA GLN A 308 12.47 -27.23 7.68
C GLN A 308 11.59 -27.95 8.71
N SER A 309 11.75 -27.67 10.01
CA SER A 309 10.87 -28.25 11.04
C SER A 309 9.51 -27.56 11.15
N ILE A 310 9.33 -26.41 10.48
CA ILE A 310 8.06 -25.67 10.49
C ILE A 310 7.16 -26.21 9.37
N PRO A 311 5.96 -26.74 9.69
CA PRO A 311 5.04 -27.24 8.68
C PRO A 311 4.71 -26.18 7.62
N HIS A 312 4.74 -26.56 6.35
CA HIS A 312 4.36 -25.71 5.20
C HIS A 312 5.21 -24.45 4.98
N VAL A 313 6.39 -24.35 5.60
CA VAL A 313 7.39 -23.33 5.27
C VAL A 313 8.38 -23.91 4.26
N SER A 314 8.51 -23.27 3.11
CA SER A 314 9.61 -23.51 2.17
C SER A 314 10.70 -22.46 2.39
N CYS A 315 11.94 -22.81 2.08
CA CYS A 315 13.03 -21.85 2.02
C CYS A 315 14.07 -22.34 1.01
N PHE A 316 14.32 -21.52 0.00
CA PHE A 316 15.45 -21.70 -0.89
C PHE A 316 16.77 -21.79 -0.10
N LYS A 317 17.64 -22.74 -0.46
CA LYS A 317 18.98 -22.87 0.15
C LYS A 317 19.93 -21.86 -0.51
N PRO A 318 20.33 -20.77 0.17
CA PRO A 318 21.17 -19.75 -0.45
C PRO A 318 22.60 -20.24 -0.68
N GLN A 319 23.16 -19.85 -1.83
CA GLN A 319 24.56 -20.09 -2.18
C GLN A 319 25.49 -19.04 -1.57
N GLY A 320 24.97 -17.88 -1.14
CA GLY A 320 25.79 -16.84 -0.54
C GLY A 320 25.04 -15.81 0.31
N ALA A 321 25.72 -14.69 0.57
CA ALA A 321 25.32 -13.65 1.53
C ALA A 321 25.13 -14.19 2.95
N PHE A 322 24.25 -13.56 3.75
CA PHE A 322 23.92 -14.05 5.09
C PHE A 322 22.42 -13.96 5.42
N TYR A 323 21.59 -14.23 4.40
CA TYR A 323 20.13 -14.12 4.49
C TYR A 323 19.43 -15.42 4.13
N LEU A 324 18.33 -15.70 4.82
CA LEU A 324 17.32 -16.66 4.42
C LEU A 324 16.04 -15.91 4.07
N PHE A 325 15.32 -16.43 3.09
CA PHE A 325 14.05 -15.85 2.62
C PHE A 325 12.95 -16.91 2.59
N PRO A 326 12.54 -17.46 3.75
CA PRO A 326 11.47 -18.45 3.85
C PRO A 326 10.09 -17.90 3.45
N ASN A 327 9.31 -18.76 2.81
CA ASN A 327 7.92 -18.54 2.47
C ASN A 327 7.03 -18.87 3.66
N PHE A 328 6.26 -17.90 4.14
CA PHE A 328 5.32 -18.06 5.25
C PHE A 328 3.85 -17.87 4.82
N SER A 329 3.57 -17.81 3.52
CA SER A 329 2.22 -17.52 2.99
C SER A 329 1.14 -18.48 3.51
N TYR A 330 1.48 -19.74 3.81
CA TYR A 330 0.56 -20.70 4.44
C TYR A 330 0.00 -20.23 5.80
N TYR A 331 0.77 -19.43 6.53
CA TYR A 331 0.36 -18.88 7.83
C TYR A 331 -0.45 -17.59 7.70
N TYR A 332 -0.60 -17.07 6.48
CA TYR A 332 -1.55 -15.99 6.24
C TYR A 332 -2.96 -16.58 6.35
N ASP A 333 -3.87 -15.80 6.93
CA ASP A 333 -5.21 -16.20 7.36
C ASP A 333 -5.30 -17.06 8.62
N LYS A 334 -4.18 -17.39 9.27
CA LYS A 334 -4.20 -17.88 10.65
C LYS A 334 -4.33 -16.74 11.64
N GLU A 335 -4.71 -17.06 12.88
CA GLU A 335 -4.87 -16.08 13.94
C GLU A 335 -4.21 -16.51 15.25
N PHE A 336 -3.91 -15.51 16.08
CA PHE A 336 -3.53 -15.68 17.48
C PHE A 336 -4.34 -14.68 18.31
N ASN A 337 -5.14 -15.14 19.28
CA ASN A 337 -6.00 -14.28 20.10
C ASN A 337 -6.81 -13.26 19.28
N ASN A 338 -7.51 -13.71 18.23
CA ASN A 338 -8.29 -12.89 17.28
C ASN A 338 -7.46 -11.91 16.41
N PHE A 339 -6.12 -11.91 16.53
CA PHE A 339 -5.24 -11.18 15.61
C PHE A 339 -4.93 -12.05 14.39
N ARG A 340 -5.58 -11.73 13.26
CA ARG A 340 -5.35 -12.42 11.98
C ARG A 340 -4.08 -11.95 11.30
N ILE A 341 -3.22 -12.89 10.92
CA ILE A 341 -2.05 -12.65 10.08
C ILE A 341 -2.51 -12.51 8.64
N ARG A 342 -2.27 -11.37 7.99
CA ARG A 342 -2.76 -11.11 6.62
C ARG A 342 -1.66 -11.02 5.56
N ASN A 343 -0.43 -10.76 5.97
CA ASN A 343 0.72 -10.51 5.10
C ASN A 343 2.04 -10.59 5.88
N SER A 344 3.17 -10.39 5.18
CA SER A 344 4.51 -10.44 5.79
C SER A 344 4.70 -9.42 6.92
N TYR A 345 4.12 -8.21 6.82
CA TYR A 345 4.17 -7.20 7.89
C TYR A 345 3.44 -7.67 9.15
N GLY A 346 2.22 -8.19 9.00
CA GLY A 346 1.43 -8.71 10.11
C GLY A 346 2.16 -9.85 10.82
N LEU A 347 2.81 -10.74 10.07
CA LEU A 347 3.59 -11.84 10.63
C LEU A 347 4.86 -11.36 11.32
N ALA A 348 5.64 -10.47 10.70
CA ALA A 348 6.84 -9.90 11.31
C ALA A 348 6.51 -9.14 12.60
N TYR A 349 5.39 -8.42 12.63
CA TYR A 349 4.93 -7.71 13.81
C TYR A 349 4.44 -8.66 14.92
N PHE A 350 3.74 -9.73 14.55
CA PHE A 350 3.37 -10.80 15.48
C PHE A 350 4.62 -11.43 16.13
N LEU A 351 5.61 -11.82 15.33
CA LEU A 351 6.86 -12.41 15.84
C LEU A 351 7.64 -11.43 16.72
N LEU A 352 7.68 -10.14 16.36
CA LEU A 352 8.31 -9.12 17.19
C LEU A 352 7.61 -8.95 18.54
N LYS A 353 6.28 -8.86 18.56
CA LYS A 353 5.51 -8.62 19.79
C LYS A 353 5.39 -9.85 20.69
N LYS A 354 5.13 -11.02 20.11
CA LYS A 354 4.85 -12.26 20.84
C LYS A 354 6.13 -13.03 21.15
N ALA A 355 7.01 -13.15 20.15
CA ALA A 355 8.22 -13.97 20.26
C ALA A 355 9.45 -13.13 20.62
N HIS A 356 9.37 -11.79 20.61
CA HIS A 356 10.52 -10.91 20.73
C HIS A 356 11.60 -11.22 19.68
N VAL A 357 11.19 -11.57 18.46
CA VAL A 357 12.09 -11.83 17.33
C VAL A 357 11.82 -10.81 16.22
N ALA A 358 12.82 -9.99 15.89
CA ALA A 358 12.72 -9.00 14.83
C ALA A 358 13.16 -9.59 13.48
N LEU A 359 12.28 -9.54 12.48
CA LEU A 359 12.49 -10.00 11.10
C LEU A 359 12.05 -8.91 10.11
N VAL A 360 12.53 -8.95 8.86
CA VAL A 360 12.10 -7.98 7.85
C VAL A 360 11.01 -8.59 6.94
N PRO A 361 9.87 -7.90 6.72
CA PRO A 361 8.79 -8.37 5.88
C PRO A 361 9.21 -8.42 4.41
N GLY A 362 8.85 -9.51 3.73
CA GLY A 362 9.12 -9.73 2.30
C GLY A 362 8.55 -8.65 1.39
N ALA A 363 7.44 -8.00 1.79
CA ALA A 363 6.87 -6.86 1.06
C ALA A 363 7.85 -5.70 0.86
N ALA A 364 8.78 -5.48 1.81
CA ALA A 364 9.82 -4.45 1.67
C ALA A 364 10.80 -4.72 0.50
N PHE A 365 10.85 -5.96 0.02
CA PHE A 365 11.69 -6.43 -1.07
C PHE A 365 10.89 -6.77 -2.33
N GLY A 366 9.58 -6.44 -2.36
CA GLY A 366 8.69 -6.75 -3.49
C GLY A 366 8.11 -8.18 -3.49
N ALA A 367 8.18 -8.91 -2.37
CA ALA A 367 7.74 -10.31 -2.29
C ALA A 367 7.01 -10.62 -0.96
N ASP A 368 5.72 -10.28 -0.88
CA ASP A 368 4.95 -10.28 0.38
C ASP A 368 4.67 -11.67 0.99
N ASN A 369 5.00 -12.75 0.30
CA ASN A 369 4.85 -14.14 0.80
C ASN A 369 5.97 -14.57 1.76
N TYR A 370 7.01 -13.75 1.90
CA TYR A 370 8.28 -14.14 2.50
C TYR A 370 8.64 -13.28 3.72
N LEU A 371 9.58 -13.75 4.52
CA LEU A 371 10.28 -12.94 5.53
C LEU A 371 11.79 -13.07 5.33
N ARG A 372 12.54 -11.99 5.47
CA ARG A 372 14.01 -12.05 5.51
C ARG A 372 14.49 -12.30 6.93
N ILE A 373 15.29 -13.34 7.08
CA ILE A 373 16.03 -13.67 8.31
C ILE A 373 17.51 -13.45 8.03
N SER A 374 18.16 -12.58 8.81
CA SER A 374 19.61 -12.47 8.83
C SER A 374 20.19 -13.46 9.84
N TYR A 375 21.14 -14.29 9.41
CA TYR A 375 21.90 -15.17 10.30
C TYR A 375 23.28 -14.59 10.65
N SER A 376 23.42 -13.26 10.55
CA SER A 376 24.61 -12.52 10.95
C SER A 376 24.61 -12.16 12.44
N THR A 377 24.41 -13.16 13.29
CA THR A 377 24.39 -13.05 14.75
C THR A 377 25.03 -14.28 15.38
N SER A 378 25.32 -14.23 16.68
CA SER A 378 25.88 -15.36 17.40
C SER A 378 25.00 -16.61 17.27
N MET A 379 25.62 -17.79 17.30
CA MET A 379 24.89 -19.06 17.27
C MET A 379 23.87 -19.17 18.40
N GLU A 380 24.20 -18.67 19.60
CA GLU A 380 23.27 -18.62 20.74
C GLU A 380 22.00 -17.80 20.42
N ASN A 381 22.15 -16.60 19.88
CA ASN A 381 21.01 -15.76 19.50
C ASN A 381 20.22 -16.38 18.35
N LEU A 382 20.90 -17.02 17.40
CA LEU A 382 20.26 -17.71 16.30
C LEU A 382 19.44 -18.91 16.79
N GLU A 383 19.99 -19.73 17.68
CA GLU A 383 19.30 -20.87 18.32
C GLU A 383 18.05 -20.40 19.05
N LYS A 384 18.20 -19.44 19.95
CA LYS A 384 17.11 -18.85 20.74
C LYS A 384 16.06 -18.15 19.88
N GLY A 385 16.49 -17.44 18.83
CA GLY A 385 15.61 -16.77 17.88
C GLY A 385 14.77 -17.77 17.09
N MET A 386 15.39 -18.85 16.60
CA MET A 386 14.70 -19.91 15.89
C MET A 386 13.73 -20.68 16.79
N ASP A 387 14.09 -20.97 18.04
CA ASP A 387 13.20 -21.60 19.03
C ASP A 387 11.92 -20.77 19.24
N ARG A 388 12.09 -19.47 19.52
CA ARG A 388 10.98 -18.54 19.76
C ARG A 388 10.10 -18.38 18.53
N LEU A 389 10.70 -18.29 17.35
CA LEU A 389 9.98 -18.20 16.08
C LEU A 389 9.12 -19.44 15.88
N ILE A 390 9.71 -20.64 15.98
CA ILE A 390 9.00 -21.91 15.75
C ILE A 390 7.85 -22.07 16.74
N GLN A 391 8.10 -21.78 18.02
CA GLN A 391 7.07 -21.81 19.06
C GLN A 391 5.91 -20.86 18.73
N ALA A 392 6.19 -19.59 18.42
CA ALA A 392 5.16 -18.61 18.12
C ALA A 392 4.35 -18.97 16.87
N ILE A 393 5.00 -19.50 15.82
CA ILE A 393 4.33 -19.99 14.62
C ILE A 393 3.41 -21.18 14.93
N SER A 394 3.81 -22.08 15.85
CA SER A 394 2.98 -23.22 16.24
C SER A 394 1.70 -22.83 17.01
N GLU A 395 1.67 -21.64 17.63
CA GLU A 395 0.51 -21.11 18.34
C GLU A 395 -0.55 -20.51 17.38
N LEU A 396 -0.20 -20.28 16.11
CA LEU A 396 -1.14 -19.78 15.11
C LEU A 396 -2.17 -20.85 14.76
N LYS A 397 -3.44 -20.52 14.96
CA LYS A 397 -4.56 -21.42 14.69
C LYS A 397 -5.25 -21.00 13.42
N THR A 398 -5.74 -21.97 12.65
CA THR A 398 -6.78 -21.67 11.67
C THR A 398 -7.95 -21.09 12.45
N PRO A 399 -8.49 -19.92 12.05
CA PRO A 399 -9.61 -19.32 12.75
C PRO A 399 -10.69 -20.37 12.91
N LYS A 400 -11.18 -20.58 14.14
CA LYS A 400 -12.32 -21.47 14.33
C LYS A 400 -13.45 -20.85 13.53
N LYS A 401 -13.77 -21.45 12.39
CA LYS A 401 -15.01 -21.18 11.68
C LYS A 401 -16.14 -21.65 12.59
N VAL A 402 -16.53 -20.80 13.53
CA VAL A 402 -17.87 -20.86 14.09
C VAL A 402 -18.77 -20.38 12.96
N ILE A 403 -19.16 -21.31 12.08
CA ILE A 403 -20.39 -21.13 11.33
C ILE A 403 -21.51 -21.51 12.31
N GLN A 404 -21.78 -20.62 13.24
CA GLN A 404 -23.15 -20.24 13.47
C GLN A 404 -23.25 -18.88 12.80
N ILE A 405 -23.99 -18.81 11.70
CA ILE A 405 -24.55 -17.54 11.24
C ILE A 405 -25.58 -17.15 12.30
N ARG A 406 -25.11 -16.66 13.45
CA ARG A 406 -25.79 -15.53 14.06
C ARG A 406 -25.29 -14.37 13.24
N LEU A 407 -26.14 -13.87 12.35
CA LEU A 407 -25.91 -12.54 11.80
C LEU A 407 -25.69 -11.65 13.02
N ASP A 408 -24.51 -11.05 13.16
CA ASP A 408 -24.21 -10.01 14.16
C ASP A 408 -25.04 -8.75 13.81
N ASN A 409 -26.36 -8.93 13.78
CA ASN A 409 -27.32 -7.88 13.56
C ASN A 409 -27.32 -7.03 14.81
N THR A 410 -26.85 -5.79 14.67
CA THR A 410 -26.84 -4.85 15.79
C THR A 410 -28.18 -4.12 15.83
N ILE A 411 -28.83 -4.13 16.99
CA ILE A 411 -29.90 -3.21 17.31
C ILE A 411 -29.22 -1.96 17.86
N THR A 412 -29.38 -0.83 17.17
CA THR A 412 -28.75 0.43 17.55
C THR A 412 -29.67 1.23 18.46
N HIS A 413 -29.09 1.98 19.40
CA HIS A 413 -29.85 2.86 20.30
C HIS A 413 -30.55 3.98 19.52
N HIS A 414 -29.89 4.51 18.48
CA HIS A 414 -30.47 5.52 17.58
C HIS A 414 -30.71 4.95 16.18
N GLN A 415 -31.92 5.13 15.66
CA GLN A 415 -32.33 4.63 14.34
C GLN A 415 -32.71 5.79 13.42
N GLY A 416 -31.70 6.49 12.90
CA GLY A 416 -31.91 7.60 11.96
C GLY A 416 -30.66 8.41 11.65
N SER A 417 -30.84 9.49 10.89
CA SER A 417 -29.82 10.53 10.76
C SER A 417 -29.68 11.32 12.07
N VAL A 418 -28.52 11.91 12.29
CA VAL A 418 -28.27 12.85 13.39
C VAL A 418 -28.09 14.26 12.86
N ALA A 419 -28.36 15.26 13.69
CA ALA A 419 -28.03 16.64 13.38
C ALA A 419 -26.52 16.79 13.19
N ARG A 420 -26.10 17.70 12.29
CA ARG A 420 -24.69 17.85 11.91
C ARG A 420 -24.26 19.31 11.95
N ASP A 421 -23.19 19.58 12.68
CA ASP A 421 -22.50 20.87 12.64
C ASP A 421 -21.18 20.70 11.89
N GLY A 422 -21.19 21.11 10.63
CA GLY A 422 -20.10 20.79 9.72
C GLY A 422 -18.89 21.74 9.76
N ASN A 423 -18.90 22.79 10.58
CA ASN A 423 -17.75 23.69 10.72
C ASN A 423 -17.68 24.30 12.12
N ILE A 424 -17.45 23.46 13.13
CA ILE A 424 -17.26 23.93 14.51
C ILE A 424 -15.91 24.63 14.69
N SER A 425 -15.82 25.56 15.65
CA SER A 425 -14.54 26.20 16.00
C SER A 425 -13.54 25.19 16.59
N THR A 426 -12.26 25.49 16.49
CA THR A 426 -11.19 24.66 17.06
C THR A 426 -11.30 24.53 18.57
N SER A 427 -11.76 25.58 19.27
CA SER A 427 -12.07 25.51 20.71
C SER A 427 -13.19 24.54 21.07
N MET A 428 -14.28 24.51 20.29
CA MET A 428 -15.37 23.55 20.48
C MET A 428 -14.92 22.14 20.15
N ARG A 429 -14.07 21.98 19.11
CA ARG A 429 -13.46 20.70 18.75
C ARG A 429 -12.63 20.16 19.90
N ASP A 430 -11.75 20.97 20.48
CA ASP A 430 -10.88 20.54 21.58
C ASP A 430 -11.70 20.08 22.80
N ALA A 431 -12.76 20.82 23.14
CA ALA A 431 -13.68 20.44 24.23
C ALA A 431 -14.41 19.11 23.96
N LEU A 432 -14.90 18.90 22.72
CA LEU A 432 -15.56 17.66 22.33
C LEU A 432 -14.58 16.48 22.35
N VAL A 433 -13.37 16.64 21.81
CA VAL A 433 -12.34 15.58 21.81
C VAL A 433 -11.97 15.20 23.24
N ALA A 434 -11.71 16.19 24.11
CA ALA A 434 -11.41 15.93 25.51
C ALA A 434 -12.53 15.14 26.20
N GLU A 435 -13.80 15.49 25.96
CA GLU A 435 -14.95 14.72 26.46
C GLU A 435 -14.97 13.30 25.90
N MET A 436 -14.82 13.13 24.57
CA MET A 436 -14.82 11.81 23.94
C MET A 436 -13.73 10.90 24.51
N GLU A 437 -12.53 11.43 24.74
CA GLU A 437 -11.40 10.67 25.31
C GLU A 437 -11.70 10.14 26.71
N THR A 438 -12.52 10.82 27.52
CA THR A 438 -12.93 10.30 28.85
C THR A 438 -13.82 9.05 28.77
N HIS A 439 -14.47 8.82 27.63
CA HIS A 439 -15.35 7.68 27.38
C HIS A 439 -14.68 6.56 26.56
N LEU A 440 -13.43 6.75 26.13
CA LEU A 440 -12.61 5.76 25.42
C LEU A 440 -11.70 5.01 26.41
N SER A 441 -12.31 4.20 27.27
CA SER A 441 -11.58 3.38 28.25
C SER A 441 -10.73 2.29 27.58
N TYR A 442 -9.66 1.83 28.25
CA TYR A 442 -8.77 0.77 27.73
C TYR A 442 -9.50 -0.52 27.34
N GLU A 443 -10.56 -0.89 28.07
CA GLU A 443 -11.33 -2.11 27.80
C GLU A 443 -12.28 -1.97 26.60
N ASN A 444 -12.69 -0.74 26.27
CA ASN A 444 -13.62 -0.42 25.20
C ASN A 444 -13.03 0.68 24.31
N TYR A 445 -11.80 0.47 23.82
CA TYR A 445 -11.15 1.35 22.85
C TYR A 445 -10.79 0.58 21.59
N TYR A 446 -11.41 0.96 20.48
CA TYR A 446 -11.14 0.42 19.15
C TYR A 446 -10.59 1.51 18.24
N GLU A 447 -9.47 1.22 17.59
CA GLU A 447 -8.80 2.14 16.66
C GLU A 447 -8.53 1.46 15.33
N TRP A 448 -8.83 2.13 14.22
CA TRP A 448 -8.51 1.63 12.88
C TRP A 448 -8.28 2.73 11.85
N ASN A 449 -7.24 2.56 11.03
CA ASN A 449 -6.94 3.45 9.92
C ASN A 449 -7.51 2.89 8.62
N ALA A 450 -8.34 3.67 7.94
CA ALA A 450 -8.93 3.35 6.65
C ALA A 450 -8.35 4.21 5.54
N ASN A 451 -8.04 3.61 4.39
CA ASN A 451 -7.80 4.32 3.14
C ASN A 451 -9.14 4.50 2.42
N ILE A 452 -9.56 5.75 2.28
CA ILE A 452 -10.77 6.15 1.55
C ILE A 452 -10.34 7.10 0.44
N ASN A 453 -10.35 6.60 -0.80
CA ASN A 453 -9.94 7.36 -1.98
C ASN A 453 -8.56 8.06 -1.85
N GLY A 454 -7.58 7.39 -1.25
CA GLY A 454 -6.23 7.92 -1.04
C GLY A 454 -6.02 8.68 0.26
N ALA A 455 -7.08 9.13 0.92
CA ALA A 455 -7.00 9.74 2.24
C ALA A 455 -7.00 8.67 3.34
N ILE A 456 -6.10 8.82 4.32
CA ILE A 456 -6.04 7.94 5.50
C ILE A 456 -6.84 8.58 6.63
N ILE A 457 -7.95 7.96 7.01
CA ILE A 457 -8.83 8.41 8.09
C ILE A 457 -8.74 7.42 9.25
N GLN A 458 -8.46 7.92 10.44
CA GLN A 458 -8.45 7.12 11.66
C GLN A 458 -9.82 7.16 12.35
N LEU A 459 -10.39 5.99 12.66
CA LEU A 459 -11.52 5.86 13.56
C LEU A 459 -11.03 5.55 14.97
N ARG A 460 -11.61 6.23 15.97
CA ARG A 460 -11.51 5.95 17.40
C ARG A 460 -12.92 5.77 17.95
N THR A 461 -13.23 4.63 18.56
CA THR A 461 -14.60 4.34 19.02
C THR A 461 -14.62 3.41 20.23
N ASN A 462 -15.64 3.55 21.08
CA ASN A 462 -15.99 2.56 22.11
C ASN A 462 -17.05 1.55 21.64
N VAL A 463 -17.51 1.66 20.39
CA VAL A 463 -18.60 0.87 19.83
C VAL A 463 -18.05 -0.22 18.92
N ALA A 464 -18.13 -1.47 19.38
CA ALA A 464 -17.51 -2.61 18.69
C ALA A 464 -18.06 -2.83 17.26
N HIS A 465 -19.37 -2.68 17.04
CA HIS A 465 -19.95 -2.90 15.71
C HIS A 465 -19.66 -1.76 14.74
N LEU A 466 -19.48 -0.52 15.20
CA LEU A 466 -18.98 0.58 14.35
C LEU A 466 -17.55 0.32 13.88
N TYR A 467 -16.70 -0.19 14.77
CA TYR A 467 -15.34 -0.63 14.42
C TYR A 467 -15.36 -1.74 13.35
N GLN A 468 -16.23 -2.75 13.51
CA GLN A 468 -16.37 -3.82 12.52
C GLN A 468 -16.88 -3.30 11.16
N PHE A 469 -17.90 -2.44 11.16
CA PHE A 469 -18.38 -1.75 9.95
C PHE A 469 -17.24 -1.03 9.24
N TRP A 470 -16.41 -0.29 9.99
CA TRP A 470 -15.29 0.48 9.46
C TRP A 470 -14.25 -0.41 8.76
N GLN A 471 -13.92 -1.56 9.35
CA GLN A 471 -12.97 -2.53 8.78
C GLN A 471 -13.48 -3.22 7.51
N GLU A 472 -14.79 -3.42 7.41
CA GLU A 472 -15.41 -4.09 6.28
C GLU A 472 -15.67 -3.14 5.12
N ASN A 473 -16.07 -1.90 5.41
CA ASN A 473 -16.48 -0.94 4.40
C ASN A 473 -15.28 -0.27 3.70
N TRP A 474 -14.12 -0.14 4.36
CA TRP A 474 -12.93 0.48 3.77
C TRP A 474 -11.67 -0.39 3.83
N TYR A 475 -10.68 -0.05 3.01
CA TYR A 475 -9.41 -0.78 2.98
C TYR A 475 -8.53 -0.34 4.15
N PRO A 476 -7.75 -1.25 4.77
CA PRO A 476 -6.79 -0.86 5.80
C PRO A 476 -5.74 0.10 5.22
N ALA A 477 -5.39 1.11 6.01
CA ALA A 477 -4.22 1.93 5.78
C ALA A 477 -3.17 1.65 6.87
N GLN A 478 -1.92 1.46 6.48
CA GLN A 478 -0.82 1.50 7.44
C GLN A 478 -0.36 2.95 7.55
N LEU A 479 -0.53 3.55 8.74
CA LEU A 479 0.15 4.80 9.06
C LEU A 479 1.58 4.44 9.49
N GLU A 480 2.54 5.10 8.87
CA GLU A 480 3.91 5.12 9.36
C GLU A 480 3.91 5.83 10.72
N SER A 481 4.83 5.50 11.64
CA SER A 481 4.76 5.98 13.03
C SER A 481 4.80 7.51 13.20
N ASP A 482 5.20 8.22 12.14
CA ASP A 482 5.47 9.65 12.14
C ASP A 482 4.52 10.41 11.19
N LEU A 483 3.64 9.68 10.49
CA LEU A 483 2.59 10.26 9.64
C LEU A 483 1.28 10.29 10.43
N GLU A 484 0.80 11.50 10.69
CA GLU A 484 -0.55 11.68 11.20
C GLU A 484 -1.59 11.25 10.14
N PRO A 485 -2.73 10.68 10.56
CA PRO A 485 -3.84 10.47 9.64
C PRO A 485 -4.25 11.81 9.03
N HIS A 486 -4.75 11.76 7.80
CA HIS A 486 -5.29 12.96 7.13
C HIS A 486 -6.54 13.51 7.84
N GLY A 487 -7.20 12.68 8.66
CA GLY A 487 -8.28 13.09 9.55
C GLY A 487 -8.60 12.01 10.58
N ILE A 488 -9.23 12.42 11.69
CA ILE A 488 -9.59 11.53 12.81
C ILE A 488 -11.08 11.66 13.08
N ILE A 489 -11.77 10.54 13.25
CA ILE A 489 -13.16 10.48 13.69
C ILE A 489 -13.25 9.80 15.06
N TYR A 490 -13.83 10.51 16.02
CA TYR A 490 -14.27 9.95 17.30
C TYR A 490 -15.74 9.56 17.17
N ALA A 491 -16.07 8.28 17.31
CA ALA A 491 -17.46 7.82 17.35
C ALA A 491 -17.72 7.17 18.71
N VAL A 492 -18.41 7.88 19.59
CA VAL A 492 -18.57 7.47 20.98
C VAL A 492 -20.04 7.39 21.33
N ASP A 493 -20.44 6.28 21.93
CA ASP A 493 -21.79 6.06 22.45
C ASP A 493 -21.81 5.95 23.98
N GLY A 494 -22.97 6.18 24.59
CA GLY A 494 -23.20 6.06 26.03
C GLY A 494 -22.82 7.28 26.88
N ILE A 495 -22.76 8.48 26.29
CA ILE A 495 -22.48 9.72 27.02
C ILE A 495 -23.77 10.27 27.64
N ALA A 496 -23.88 10.21 28.96
CA ALA A 496 -25.08 10.66 29.67
C ALA A 496 -25.38 12.15 29.44
N GLY A 497 -26.64 12.48 29.11
CA GLY A 497 -27.09 13.86 28.91
C GLY A 497 -26.75 14.50 27.56
N ARG A 498 -26.10 13.78 26.65
CA ARG A 498 -25.85 14.22 25.27
C ARG A 498 -26.89 13.65 24.30
N GLU A 499 -27.42 14.50 23.43
CA GLU A 499 -28.27 14.07 22.31
C GLU A 499 -27.43 13.52 21.14
N PRO A 500 -27.94 12.55 20.35
CA PRO A 500 -27.27 12.04 19.16
C PRO A 500 -26.95 13.15 18.15
N ARG A 501 -25.66 13.40 17.90
CA ARG A 501 -25.20 14.51 17.04
C ARG A 501 -23.83 14.23 16.45
N ALA A 502 -23.53 14.82 15.29
CA ALA A 502 -22.20 14.77 14.70
C ALA A 502 -21.63 16.16 14.42
N PHE A 503 -20.32 16.29 14.56
CA PHE A 503 -19.57 17.53 14.45
C PHE A 503 -18.36 17.34 13.54
N TYR A 504 -17.97 18.41 12.85
CA TYR A 504 -16.77 18.41 12.01
C TYR A 504 -16.04 19.74 12.11
N ASN A 505 -14.73 19.67 12.35
CA ASN A 505 -13.82 20.80 12.26
C ASN A 505 -12.98 20.67 10.99
N SER A 506 -13.15 21.61 10.07
CA SER A 506 -12.52 21.54 8.76
C SER A 506 -11.06 21.97 8.72
N GLU A 507 -10.57 22.66 9.75
CA GLU A 507 -9.16 23.07 9.87
C GLU A 507 -8.27 21.88 10.22
N THR A 508 -8.67 21.10 11.23
CA THR A 508 -7.90 19.98 11.78
C THR A 508 -8.35 18.61 11.25
N LYS A 509 -9.38 18.58 10.39
CA LYS A 509 -9.97 17.34 9.85
C LYS A 509 -10.41 16.38 10.95
N THR A 510 -10.97 16.92 12.03
CA THR A 510 -11.48 16.14 13.16
C THR A 510 -13.00 16.03 13.08
N GLY A 511 -13.52 14.81 13.12
CA GLY A 511 -14.93 14.50 13.19
C GLY A 511 -15.29 13.90 14.56
N VAL A 512 -16.49 14.20 15.06
CA VAL A 512 -17.03 13.62 16.29
C VAL A 512 -18.46 13.16 16.04
N VAL A 513 -18.79 11.92 16.41
CA VAL A 513 -20.14 11.36 16.44
C VAL A 513 -20.44 10.99 17.88
N VAL A 514 -21.47 11.60 18.45
CA VAL A 514 -21.89 11.41 19.85
C VAL A 514 -23.21 10.66 19.87
N ASN A 515 -23.29 9.61 20.68
CA ASN A 515 -24.50 8.82 20.97
C ASN A 515 -25.26 8.35 19.72
N ALA A 516 -24.53 8.03 18.66
CA ALA A 516 -25.09 7.50 17.43
C ALA A 516 -24.25 6.31 16.99
N ASP A 517 -24.79 5.13 17.26
CA ASP A 517 -24.17 3.83 17.09
C ASP A 517 -24.59 3.14 15.78
N ASN A 518 -25.41 3.77 14.95
CA ASN A 518 -25.71 3.27 13.61
C ASN A 518 -24.65 3.67 12.57
N TYR A 519 -24.56 2.91 11.48
CA TYR A 519 -23.51 3.07 10.46
C TYR A 519 -23.62 4.39 9.70
N ALA A 520 -24.84 4.88 9.46
CA ALA A 520 -25.09 5.99 8.55
C ALA A 520 -24.43 7.33 8.96
N PRO A 521 -24.50 7.80 10.23
CA PRO A 521 -23.79 9.00 10.68
C PRO A 521 -22.28 8.91 10.49
N LEU A 522 -21.67 7.79 10.91
CA LEU A 522 -20.23 7.55 10.77
C LEU A 522 -19.81 7.51 9.29
N ARG A 523 -20.56 6.79 8.46
CA ARG A 523 -20.37 6.74 7.01
C ARG A 523 -20.40 8.13 6.39
N SER A 524 -21.43 8.89 6.73
CA SER A 524 -21.65 10.22 6.17
C SER A 524 -20.53 11.19 6.54
N LEU A 525 -20.07 11.16 7.79
CA LEU A 525 -18.97 11.99 8.28
C LEU A 525 -17.65 11.63 7.59
N ALA A 526 -17.36 10.33 7.41
CA ALA A 526 -16.16 9.86 6.73
C ALA A 526 -16.12 10.29 5.25
N LEU A 527 -17.20 10.06 4.50
CA LEU A 527 -17.26 10.45 3.08
C LEU A 527 -17.17 11.97 2.91
N GLY A 528 -17.81 12.73 3.80
CA GLY A 528 -17.74 14.19 3.81
C GLY A 528 -16.35 14.73 4.14
N MET A 529 -15.68 14.16 5.13
CA MET A 529 -14.31 14.51 5.52
C MET A 529 -13.33 14.21 4.38
N VAL A 530 -13.45 13.04 3.75
CA VAL A 530 -12.60 12.66 2.62
C VAL A 530 -12.84 13.56 1.41
N THR A 531 -14.08 14.00 1.18
CA THR A 531 -14.40 14.99 0.14
C THR A 531 -13.66 16.30 0.41
N ASP A 532 -13.70 16.81 1.63
CA ASP A 532 -12.98 18.02 2.05
C ASP A 532 -11.44 17.88 1.98
N ILE A 533 -10.90 16.69 2.27
CA ILE A 533 -9.45 16.41 2.13
C ILE A 533 -9.05 16.30 0.65
N SER A 534 -9.81 15.53 -0.13
CA SER A 534 -9.50 15.21 -1.53
C SER A 534 -9.57 16.41 -2.46
N GLU A 535 -10.44 17.36 -2.14
CA GLU A 535 -10.51 18.66 -2.80
C GLU A 535 -9.17 19.39 -2.78
N ARG A 536 -8.42 19.30 -1.68
CA ARG A 536 -7.15 20.01 -1.50
C ARG A 536 -5.93 19.21 -1.96
N LEU A 537 -5.94 17.89 -1.74
CA LEU A 537 -4.74 17.05 -1.92
C LEU A 537 -4.72 16.29 -3.24
N PHE A 538 -5.89 15.89 -3.76
CA PHE A 538 -5.98 14.87 -4.82
C PHE A 538 -6.73 15.35 -6.07
N ASN A 539 -7.18 16.61 -6.09
CA ASN A 539 -8.00 17.20 -7.16
C ASN A 539 -9.18 16.28 -7.55
N ALA A 540 -9.83 15.70 -6.54
CA ALA A 540 -10.94 14.80 -6.68
C ALA A 540 -12.11 15.30 -5.83
N GLN A 541 -13.34 15.18 -6.35
CA GLN A 541 -14.56 15.65 -5.71
C GLN A 541 -15.56 14.52 -5.52
N GLY A 542 -16.29 14.57 -4.42
CA GLY A 542 -17.32 13.59 -4.10
C GLY A 542 -18.63 13.93 -4.81
N VAL A 543 -19.16 12.97 -5.56
CA VAL A 543 -20.43 13.12 -6.31
C VAL A 543 -21.43 12.09 -5.81
N ARG A 544 -22.62 12.58 -5.43
CA ARG A 544 -23.75 11.72 -5.07
C ARG A 544 -24.46 11.23 -6.33
N GLY A 545 -24.55 9.92 -6.49
CA GLY A 545 -25.32 9.28 -7.55
C GLY A 545 -25.01 7.79 -7.69
N MET A 546 -25.94 7.09 -8.34
CA MET A 546 -25.76 5.71 -8.71
C MET A 546 -25.01 5.64 -10.04
N THR A 547 -23.97 4.82 -10.11
CA THR A 547 -23.12 4.70 -11.29
C THR A 547 -22.99 3.26 -11.75
N ALA A 548 -23.04 3.10 -13.06
CA ALA A 548 -22.81 1.84 -13.73
C ALA A 548 -22.01 2.07 -15.02
N ASP A 549 -21.37 1.02 -15.50
CA ASP A 549 -20.56 1.02 -16.72
C ASP A 549 -21.27 0.18 -17.78
N TYR A 550 -21.56 0.80 -18.92
CA TYR A 550 -22.08 0.12 -20.10
C TYR A 550 -20.98 0.06 -21.15
N GLN A 551 -20.39 -1.13 -21.35
CA GLN A 551 -19.35 -1.36 -22.36
C GLN A 551 -18.19 -0.33 -22.33
N GLY A 552 -17.76 0.09 -21.12
CA GLY A 552 -16.69 1.07 -20.93
C GLY A 552 -17.14 2.53 -20.91
N GLN A 553 -18.45 2.80 -21.06
CA GLN A 553 -19.03 4.11 -20.88
C GLN A 553 -19.67 4.22 -19.49
N GLY A 554 -19.11 5.07 -18.63
CA GLY A 554 -19.65 5.35 -17.30
C GLY A 554 -20.91 6.21 -17.37
N VAL A 555 -21.93 5.78 -16.65
CA VAL A 555 -23.25 6.43 -16.57
C VAL A 555 -23.53 6.82 -15.14
N LEU A 556 -23.83 8.10 -14.91
CA LEU A 556 -24.21 8.65 -13.61
C LEU A 556 -25.71 8.97 -13.59
N LEU A 557 -26.43 8.33 -12.67
CA LEU A 557 -27.80 8.68 -12.31
C LEU A 557 -27.77 9.53 -11.04
N THR A 558 -28.20 10.78 -11.13
CA THR A 558 -28.27 11.69 -9.98
C THR A 558 -29.60 12.42 -9.94
N GLY A 559 -30.03 12.85 -8.76
CA GLY A 559 -31.34 13.47 -8.57
C GLY A 559 -31.86 13.32 -7.14
N PRO A 560 -32.86 14.13 -6.77
CA PRO A 560 -33.38 14.21 -5.42
C PRO A 560 -34.13 12.94 -5.01
N LYS A 561 -34.41 12.81 -3.70
CA LYS A 561 -35.24 11.72 -3.17
C LYS A 561 -36.64 11.77 -3.80
N GLY A 562 -37.18 10.60 -4.15
CA GLY A 562 -38.51 10.46 -4.77
C GLY A 562 -38.49 10.27 -6.29
N THR A 563 -37.32 10.27 -6.91
CA THR A 563 -37.13 10.06 -8.36
C THR A 563 -37.04 8.60 -8.80
N LYS A 564 -37.45 7.65 -7.94
CA LYS A 564 -37.34 6.19 -8.21
C LYS A 564 -35.98 5.75 -8.80
N LYS A 565 -34.91 6.42 -8.35
CA LYS A 565 -33.54 6.23 -8.85
C LYS A 565 -33.05 4.80 -8.65
N THR A 566 -33.37 4.22 -7.50
CA THR A 566 -33.00 2.85 -7.13
C THR A 566 -33.63 1.83 -8.08
N GLU A 567 -34.92 1.96 -8.34
CA GLU A 567 -35.66 1.08 -9.25
C GLU A 567 -35.08 1.14 -10.67
N LEU A 568 -34.83 2.36 -11.17
CA LEU A 568 -34.24 2.56 -12.49
C LEU A 568 -32.82 1.97 -12.59
N PHE A 569 -32.00 2.19 -11.57
CA PHE A 569 -30.62 1.67 -11.52
C PHE A 569 -30.57 0.14 -11.56
N PHE A 570 -31.35 -0.55 -10.72
CA PHE A 570 -31.39 -2.00 -10.73
C PHE A 570 -32.06 -2.56 -12.00
N SER A 571 -32.95 -1.81 -12.64
CA SER A 571 -33.49 -2.19 -13.96
C SER A 571 -32.42 -2.14 -15.05
N LEU A 572 -31.51 -1.17 -15.03
CA LEU A 572 -30.37 -1.12 -15.96
C LEU A 572 -29.41 -2.29 -15.75
N LEU A 573 -29.09 -2.62 -14.50
CA LEU A 573 -28.15 -3.71 -14.17
C LEU A 573 -28.65 -5.10 -14.56
N GLN A 574 -29.97 -5.27 -14.73
CA GLN A 574 -30.57 -6.51 -15.24
C GLN A 574 -30.35 -6.71 -16.74
N GLN A 575 -30.00 -5.65 -17.46
CA GLN A 575 -29.78 -5.71 -18.90
C GLN A 575 -28.34 -6.15 -19.21
N GLU A 576 -28.15 -6.81 -20.36
CA GLU A 576 -26.83 -7.25 -20.79
C GLU A 576 -25.89 -6.06 -21.08
N GLY A 577 -24.59 -6.24 -20.82
CA GLY A 577 -23.56 -5.24 -21.07
C GLY A 577 -23.30 -4.25 -19.92
N TRP A 578 -24.17 -4.23 -18.89
CA TRP A 578 -24.00 -3.38 -17.71
C TRP A 578 -23.14 -4.04 -16.63
N ARG A 579 -22.33 -3.21 -15.97
CA ARG A 579 -21.54 -3.56 -14.78
C ARG A 579 -21.79 -2.54 -13.68
N LEU A 580 -22.00 -3.00 -12.46
CA LEU A 580 -22.17 -2.15 -11.27
C LEU A 580 -20.87 -1.39 -10.97
N HIS A 581 -20.95 -0.10 -10.67
CA HIS A 581 -19.82 0.70 -10.18
C HIS A 581 -20.07 1.15 -8.74
N SER A 582 -21.03 2.04 -8.50
CA SER A 582 -21.43 2.46 -7.14
C SER A 582 -22.94 2.64 -7.01
N ASN A 583 -23.50 2.33 -5.84
CA ASN A 583 -24.93 2.46 -5.56
C ASN A 583 -25.30 3.81 -4.92
N ASP A 584 -24.34 4.69 -4.64
CA ASP A 584 -24.65 5.88 -3.85
C ASP A 584 -23.71 7.06 -4.06
N TYR A 585 -22.39 6.84 -3.94
CA TYR A 585 -21.39 7.89 -3.87
C TYR A 585 -20.12 7.47 -4.60
N ILE A 586 -19.49 8.42 -5.29
CA ILE A 586 -18.24 8.21 -6.04
C ILE A 586 -17.31 9.40 -5.84
N PHE A 587 -16.02 9.19 -6.07
CA PHE A 587 -15.03 10.25 -6.17
C PHE A 587 -14.63 10.45 -7.63
N VAL A 588 -14.74 11.67 -8.13
CA VAL A 588 -14.48 12.00 -9.52
C VAL A 588 -13.25 12.91 -9.62
N ARG A 589 -12.33 12.54 -10.50
CA ARG A 589 -11.12 13.31 -10.81
C ARG A 589 -10.92 13.40 -12.32
N PHE A 590 -10.19 14.40 -12.78
CA PHE A 590 -9.87 14.54 -14.19
C PHE A 590 -8.48 13.97 -14.49
N ALA A 591 -8.38 13.05 -15.46
CA ALA A 591 -7.12 12.52 -15.96
C ALA A 591 -7.12 12.54 -17.49
N GLY A 592 -6.13 13.21 -18.10
CA GLY A 592 -6.11 13.41 -19.56
C GLY A 592 -7.36 14.13 -20.09
N GLY A 593 -7.94 15.03 -19.29
CA GLY A 593 -9.19 15.74 -19.61
C GLY A 593 -10.47 14.93 -19.35
N MET A 594 -10.40 13.62 -19.13
CA MET A 594 -11.59 12.78 -18.92
C MET A 594 -11.96 12.68 -17.44
N PRO A 595 -13.27 12.76 -17.09
CA PRO A 595 -13.75 12.54 -15.73
C PRO A 595 -13.74 11.04 -15.41
N LEU A 596 -12.83 10.63 -14.51
CA LEU A 596 -12.74 9.27 -14.00
C LEU A 596 -13.43 9.20 -12.64
N ALA A 597 -14.36 8.26 -12.50
CA ALA A 597 -15.06 7.98 -11.26
C ALA A 597 -14.46 6.74 -10.57
N ASP A 598 -14.10 6.88 -9.30
CA ASP A 598 -13.53 5.86 -8.42
C ASP A 598 -14.52 5.55 -7.27
N VAL A 599 -14.66 4.27 -6.91
CA VAL A 599 -15.47 3.87 -5.74
C VAL A 599 -14.63 3.95 -4.47
N GLY A 600 -15.09 4.74 -3.49
CA GLY A 600 -14.41 4.86 -2.20
C GLY A 600 -14.69 3.72 -1.22
N GLU A 601 -15.80 3.00 -1.40
CA GLU A 601 -16.30 1.96 -0.49
C GLU A 601 -16.10 0.55 -1.05
N ARG A 602 -15.97 -0.44 -0.15
CA ARG A 602 -15.83 -1.86 -0.51
C ARG A 602 -17.16 -2.59 -0.58
N LYS A 603 -18.14 -2.14 0.20
CA LYS A 603 -19.47 -2.73 0.32
C LYS A 603 -20.51 -1.74 -0.17
N LEU A 604 -21.61 -2.26 -0.69
CA LEU A 604 -22.78 -1.46 -1.02
C LEU A 604 -23.58 -1.25 0.27
N PHE A 605 -23.73 0.00 0.66
CA PHE A 605 -24.59 0.38 1.78
C PHE A 605 -26.02 0.55 1.26
N LEU A 606 -26.87 -0.46 1.45
CA LEU A 606 -28.20 -0.55 0.84
C LEU A 606 -29.31 -0.64 1.91
N PRO A 607 -30.39 0.15 1.81
CA PRO A 607 -31.58 -0.11 2.61
C PRO A 607 -32.12 -1.51 2.31
N THR A 608 -32.43 -2.30 3.33
CA THR A 608 -32.97 -3.65 3.12
C THR A 608 -34.31 -3.69 2.37
N PRO A 609 -35.20 -2.68 2.43
CA PRO A 609 -36.40 -2.64 1.58
C PRO A 609 -36.11 -2.60 0.07
N THR A 610 -34.86 -2.40 -0.35
CA THR A 610 -34.46 -2.47 -1.78
C THR A 610 -34.82 -3.81 -2.43
N VAL A 611 -35.03 -4.88 -1.64
CA VAL A 611 -35.55 -6.17 -2.12
C VAL A 611 -36.88 -6.04 -2.88
N GLU A 612 -37.70 -5.03 -2.58
CA GLU A 612 -38.97 -4.80 -3.29
C GLU A 612 -38.73 -4.38 -4.75
N SER A 613 -37.67 -3.60 -4.98
CA SER A 613 -37.25 -3.18 -6.32
C SER A 613 -36.40 -4.23 -7.03
N PHE A 614 -35.65 -5.04 -6.27
CA PHE A 614 -34.77 -6.08 -6.81
C PHE A 614 -34.80 -7.35 -5.93
N PRO A 615 -35.79 -8.25 -6.15
CA PRO A 615 -36.03 -9.41 -5.28
C PRO A 615 -34.85 -10.36 -5.09
N ARG A 616 -33.91 -10.41 -6.06
CA ARG A 616 -32.69 -11.23 -5.97
C ARG A 616 -31.79 -10.84 -4.79
N LEU A 617 -31.92 -9.62 -4.26
CA LEU A 617 -31.15 -9.19 -3.08
C LEU A 617 -31.54 -9.92 -1.81
N ALA A 618 -32.74 -10.49 -1.71
CA ALA A 618 -33.20 -11.14 -0.48
C ALA A 618 -32.21 -12.22 0.00
N GLY A 619 -31.92 -13.21 -0.84
CA GLY A 619 -30.95 -14.26 -0.46
C GLY A 619 -29.55 -13.71 -0.18
N LEU A 620 -29.16 -12.59 -0.79
CA LEU A 620 -27.85 -11.98 -0.53
C LEU A 620 -27.80 -11.23 0.81
N PHE A 621 -28.90 -10.56 1.18
CA PHE A 621 -29.03 -9.88 2.46
C PHE A 621 -29.09 -10.87 3.62
N ASP A 622 -29.64 -12.06 3.42
CA ASP A 622 -29.58 -13.17 4.40
C ASP A 622 -28.14 -13.59 4.74
N HIS A 623 -27.17 -13.25 3.89
CA HIS A 623 -25.74 -13.52 4.09
C HIS A 623 -24.90 -12.26 4.38
N SER A 624 -25.54 -11.08 4.38
CA SER A 624 -24.86 -9.79 4.58
C SER A 624 -25.06 -9.30 6.01
N ARG A 625 -24.11 -8.53 6.54
CA ARG A 625 -24.34 -7.81 7.80
C ARG A 625 -25.44 -6.79 7.61
N CYS A 626 -26.37 -6.77 8.54
CA CYS A 626 -27.46 -5.80 8.55
C CYS A 626 -27.58 -5.14 9.92
N GLU A 627 -27.90 -3.85 9.95
CA GLU A 627 -28.24 -3.12 11.18
C GLU A 627 -29.76 -2.98 11.31
N ASN A 628 -30.27 -2.96 12.54
CA ASN A 628 -31.68 -2.65 12.86
C ASN A 628 -32.74 -3.53 12.18
N VAL A 629 -32.44 -4.83 12.05
CA VAL A 629 -33.36 -5.79 11.45
C VAL A 629 -34.32 -6.42 12.47
N ILE A 630 -35.55 -6.68 12.02
CA ILE A 630 -36.57 -7.40 12.78
C ILE A 630 -36.38 -8.91 12.58
N THR A 631 -36.10 -9.63 13.66
CA THR A 631 -35.77 -11.06 13.65
C THR A 631 -36.87 -11.95 14.23
N THR A 632 -37.87 -11.35 14.87
CA THR A 632 -38.98 -12.03 15.56
C THR A 632 -40.32 -11.59 14.96
N LYS A 633 -41.34 -12.46 15.03
CA LYS A 633 -42.68 -12.12 14.52
C LYS A 633 -43.38 -11.12 15.44
N GLU A 634 -43.06 -11.18 16.74
CA GLU A 634 -43.61 -10.33 17.79
C GLU A 634 -43.24 -8.86 17.58
N ASP A 635 -42.04 -8.59 17.07
CA ASP A 635 -41.56 -7.23 16.77
C ASP A 635 -41.96 -6.75 15.36
N CYS A 636 -42.74 -7.54 14.61
CA CYS A 636 -43.18 -7.19 13.26
C CYS A 636 -44.32 -6.18 13.27
N GLN A 637 -44.06 -4.97 12.79
CA GLN A 637 -45.06 -3.90 12.66
C GLN A 637 -45.76 -3.87 11.29
N ASP A 638 -45.41 -4.78 10.38
CA ASP A 638 -46.00 -4.85 9.04
C ASP A 638 -47.37 -5.58 9.08
N MET A 639 -48.45 -4.81 8.91
CA MET A 639 -49.82 -5.30 9.03
C MET A 639 -50.21 -6.26 7.91
N ASP A 640 -49.59 -6.18 6.74
CA ASP A 640 -49.87 -7.09 5.62
C ASP A 640 -49.18 -8.43 5.84
N CYS A 641 -47.97 -8.43 6.37
CA CYS A 641 -47.22 -9.63 6.77
C CYS A 641 -47.94 -10.42 7.88
N LEU A 642 -48.59 -9.73 8.82
CA LEU A 642 -49.36 -10.37 9.90
C LEU A 642 -50.68 -11.01 9.43
N ARG A 643 -51.17 -10.66 8.22
CA ARG A 643 -52.45 -11.13 7.67
C ARG A 643 -52.35 -12.27 6.66
N GLN A 644 -51.20 -12.47 6.03
CA GLN A 644 -51.09 -13.27 4.80
C GLN A 644 -50.60 -14.73 4.98
N ASP A 645 -50.40 -15.24 6.20
CA ASP A 645 -49.80 -16.58 6.49
C ASP A 645 -48.48 -16.87 5.72
N ASP A 646 -47.85 -15.82 5.18
CA ASP A 646 -46.67 -15.86 4.32
C ASP A 646 -45.47 -15.18 5.01
N CYS A 647 -45.36 -15.32 6.32
CA CYS A 647 -44.28 -14.68 7.08
C CYS A 647 -42.92 -15.32 6.71
N ARG A 648 -41.93 -14.50 6.32
CA ARG A 648 -40.57 -14.99 6.03
C ARG A 648 -39.89 -15.58 7.25
N LEU A 649 -40.12 -15.00 8.43
CA LEU A 649 -39.53 -15.48 9.69
C LEU A 649 -40.04 -16.89 10.03
N GLU A 650 -41.33 -17.16 9.80
CA GLU A 650 -41.92 -18.50 9.99
C GLU A 650 -41.40 -19.53 8.98
N ARG A 651 -40.98 -19.06 7.80
CA ARG A 651 -40.31 -19.88 6.77
C ARG A 651 -38.80 -20.04 7.01
N GLY A 652 -38.29 -19.59 8.15
CA GLY A 652 -36.89 -19.75 8.56
C GLY A 652 -35.94 -18.70 7.97
N ALA A 653 -36.45 -17.59 7.42
CA ALA A 653 -35.59 -16.47 7.04
C ALA A 653 -34.99 -15.82 8.29
N PRO A 654 -33.73 -15.35 8.24
CA PRO A 654 -33.05 -14.85 9.42
C PRO A 654 -33.58 -13.49 9.91
N PHE A 655 -34.21 -12.71 9.04
CA PHE A 655 -34.90 -11.47 9.41
C PHE A 655 -35.94 -11.06 8.36
N CYS A 656 -36.79 -10.08 8.69
CA CYS A 656 -37.85 -9.57 7.82
C CYS A 656 -37.51 -8.19 7.23
N TYR A 657 -37.20 -8.10 5.93
CA TYR A 657 -36.91 -6.80 5.30
C TYR A 657 -38.12 -5.84 5.28
N ARG A 658 -39.35 -6.38 5.15
CA ARG A 658 -40.58 -5.57 5.10
C ARG A 658 -40.83 -4.83 6.42
N ALA A 659 -40.67 -5.54 7.53
CA ALA A 659 -40.77 -4.95 8.87
C ALA A 659 -39.54 -4.10 9.25
N SER A 660 -38.43 -4.21 8.51
CA SER A 660 -37.16 -3.53 8.80
C SER A 660 -36.95 -2.28 7.95
N SER A 661 -37.92 -1.36 7.95
CA SER A 661 -37.90 -0.14 7.11
C SER A 661 -36.68 0.78 7.33
N LYS A 662 -36.01 0.65 8.48
CA LYS A 662 -34.79 1.40 8.85
C LYS A 662 -33.51 0.58 8.76
N ALA A 663 -33.58 -0.68 8.34
CA ALA A 663 -32.40 -1.53 8.25
C ALA A 663 -31.58 -1.26 7.00
N TYR A 664 -30.27 -1.32 7.16
CA TYR A 664 -29.29 -1.24 6.08
C TYR A 664 -28.44 -2.51 6.05
N SER A 665 -28.04 -2.89 4.85
CA SER A 665 -27.16 -4.01 4.58
C SER A 665 -25.81 -3.53 4.05
N LEU A 666 -24.73 -4.20 4.46
CA LEU A 666 -23.40 -4.12 3.88
C LEU A 666 -23.21 -5.27 2.89
N LEU A 667 -23.66 -5.07 1.67
CA LEU A 667 -23.63 -6.10 0.64
C LEU A 667 -22.28 -6.10 -0.09
N ASP A 668 -21.68 -7.28 -0.28
CA ASP A 668 -20.54 -7.39 -1.19
C ASP A 668 -21.01 -7.24 -2.65
N PRO A 669 -20.50 -6.25 -3.41
CA PRO A 669 -20.95 -6.02 -4.78
C PRO A 669 -20.72 -7.24 -5.70
N TYR A 670 -19.72 -8.09 -5.39
CA TYR A 670 -19.45 -9.28 -6.19
C TYR A 670 -20.48 -10.39 -6.02
N TRP A 671 -21.34 -10.33 -5.00
CA TRP A 671 -22.37 -11.35 -4.79
C TRP A 671 -23.58 -11.18 -5.70
N ILE A 672 -23.77 -10.02 -6.33
CA ILE A 672 -24.91 -9.76 -7.21
C ILE A 672 -24.81 -10.61 -8.49
N GLU A 673 -23.68 -10.55 -9.21
CA GLU A 673 -23.45 -11.33 -10.44
C GLU A 673 -21.97 -11.70 -10.68
N GLY A 674 -21.14 -11.72 -9.63
CA GLY A 674 -19.73 -12.06 -9.71
C GLY A 674 -18.81 -10.88 -10.08
N PRO A 675 -17.48 -11.10 -10.05
CA PRO A 675 -16.49 -10.03 -10.20
C PRO A 675 -16.47 -9.37 -11.59
N LYS A 676 -16.88 -10.06 -12.65
CA LYS A 676 -16.92 -9.50 -14.02
C LYS A 676 -18.03 -8.46 -14.21
N LYS A 677 -19.06 -8.49 -13.35
CA LYS A 677 -20.22 -7.60 -13.38
C LYS A 677 -20.07 -6.38 -12.46
N HIS A 678 -18.85 -6.18 -11.94
CA HIS A 678 -18.49 -5.04 -11.11
C HIS A 678 -17.23 -4.35 -11.66
N VAL A 679 -17.22 -3.03 -11.65
CA VAL A 679 -16.02 -2.22 -11.94
C VAL A 679 -15.72 -1.33 -10.74
N LYS A 680 -14.44 -1.06 -10.46
CA LYS A 680 -14.05 -0.12 -9.40
C LYS A 680 -13.81 1.30 -9.92
N ARG A 681 -13.60 1.43 -11.24
CA ARG A 681 -13.34 2.68 -11.94
C ARG A 681 -14.05 2.67 -13.29
N THR A 682 -14.65 3.79 -13.66
CA THR A 682 -15.19 4.01 -15.01
C THR A 682 -14.96 5.46 -15.44
N ALA A 683 -14.90 5.71 -16.74
CA ALA A 683 -14.85 7.06 -17.30
C ALA A 683 -16.28 7.55 -17.51
N LEU A 684 -16.69 8.61 -16.81
CA LEU A 684 -18.03 9.16 -16.95
C LEU A 684 -18.18 9.76 -18.35
N ARG A 685 -19.23 9.31 -19.04
CA ARG A 685 -19.62 9.80 -20.37
C ARG A 685 -21.03 10.38 -20.37
N TRP A 686 -21.89 9.86 -19.49
CA TRP A 686 -23.31 10.22 -19.44
C TRP A 686 -23.72 10.62 -18.03
N ILE A 687 -24.48 11.71 -17.94
CA ILE A 687 -25.09 12.19 -16.70
C ILE A 687 -26.58 12.33 -16.94
N PHE A 688 -27.37 11.53 -16.24
CA PHE A 688 -28.82 11.62 -16.23
C PHE A 688 -29.27 12.26 -14.92
N ILE A 689 -29.76 13.49 -15.01
CA ILE A 689 -30.40 14.20 -13.90
C ILE A 689 -31.85 13.77 -13.85
N LEU A 690 -32.26 13.16 -12.76
CA LEU A 690 -33.56 12.53 -12.63
C LEU A 690 -34.62 13.51 -12.09
N ARG A 691 -35.80 13.44 -12.69
CA ARG A 691 -37.05 14.02 -12.21
C ARG A 691 -38.15 12.96 -12.16
N TYR A 692 -39.28 13.28 -11.54
CA TYR A 692 -40.43 12.38 -11.48
C TYR A 692 -41.73 13.17 -11.55
N ASP A 693 -42.44 13.04 -12.67
CA ASP A 693 -43.81 13.53 -12.85
C ASP A 693 -44.50 12.78 -13.99
N LYS A 694 -45.82 12.96 -14.13
CA LYS A 694 -46.64 12.21 -15.10
C LYS A 694 -46.75 12.88 -16.48
N THR A 695 -46.27 14.11 -16.63
CA THR A 695 -46.63 14.98 -17.77
C THR A 695 -45.46 15.31 -18.67
N SER A 696 -44.25 15.35 -18.13
CA SER A 696 -43.04 15.76 -18.85
C SER A 696 -42.50 14.61 -19.70
N PRO A 697 -41.85 14.92 -20.85
CA PRO A 697 -41.26 13.90 -21.71
C PRO A 697 -40.24 13.03 -20.97
N ALA A 698 -40.06 11.79 -21.44
CA ALA A 698 -39.18 10.81 -20.82
C ALA A 698 -37.72 11.28 -20.74
N MET A 699 -37.24 12.00 -21.75
CA MET A 699 -35.85 12.43 -21.86
C MET A 699 -35.75 13.75 -22.64
N VAL A 700 -34.92 14.68 -22.15
CA VAL A 700 -34.62 15.95 -22.80
C VAL A 700 -33.11 16.19 -22.74
N GLU A 701 -32.47 16.51 -23.87
CA GLU A 701 -31.09 16.99 -23.85
C GLU A 701 -31.02 18.32 -23.10
N PHE A 702 -30.07 18.42 -22.18
CA PHE A 702 -30.10 19.47 -21.18
C PHE A 702 -28.82 20.28 -21.24
N ASP A 703 -28.97 21.60 -21.28
CA ASP A 703 -27.84 22.52 -21.30
C ASP A 703 -27.01 22.38 -20.00
N PRO A 704 -25.66 22.32 -20.07
CA PRO A 704 -24.80 22.19 -18.90
C PRO A 704 -25.00 23.28 -17.84
N GLU A 705 -25.31 24.53 -18.21
CA GLU A 705 -25.50 25.62 -17.24
C GLU A 705 -26.87 25.51 -16.54
N ASP A 706 -27.91 25.09 -17.25
CA ASP A 706 -29.20 24.77 -16.62
C ASP A 706 -29.12 23.53 -15.72
N ALA A 707 -28.33 22.52 -16.12
CA ALA A 707 -28.02 21.36 -15.29
C ALA A 707 -27.31 21.77 -13.99
N LEU A 708 -26.35 22.69 -14.10
CA LEU A 708 -25.61 23.22 -12.96
C LEU A 708 -26.53 23.94 -11.96
N ARG A 709 -27.50 24.73 -12.44
CA ARG A 709 -28.50 25.39 -11.58
C ARG A 709 -29.31 24.37 -10.78
N ILE A 710 -29.81 23.32 -11.43
CA ILE A 710 -30.58 22.25 -10.74
C ILE A 710 -29.73 21.61 -9.64
N LEU A 711 -28.47 21.30 -9.94
CA LEU A 711 -27.55 20.72 -8.98
C LEU A 711 -27.28 21.70 -7.83
N GLU A 712 -26.98 22.95 -8.10
CA GLU A 712 -26.69 23.99 -7.10
C GLU A 712 -27.83 24.15 -6.09
N PHE A 713 -29.09 24.23 -6.55
CA PHE A 713 -30.25 24.32 -5.65
C PHE A 713 -30.55 23.02 -4.91
N GLY A 714 -30.24 21.86 -5.52
CA GLY A 714 -30.54 20.56 -4.93
C GLY A 714 -32.03 20.17 -5.01
N GLU A 715 -32.79 20.81 -5.90
CA GLU A 715 -34.21 20.55 -6.13
C GLU A 715 -34.49 20.31 -7.62
N SER A 716 -35.49 19.48 -7.92
CA SER A 716 -35.98 19.24 -9.29
C SER A 716 -37.40 19.78 -9.45
N PHE A 717 -37.70 20.32 -10.63
CA PHE A 717 -39.05 20.73 -11.02
C PHE A 717 -40.06 19.57 -10.87
N GLY A 718 -41.20 19.84 -10.23
CA GLY A 718 -42.34 18.90 -10.15
C GLY A 718 -42.52 18.11 -8.84
N ILE A 719 -41.57 18.15 -7.91
CA ILE A 719 -41.69 17.49 -6.60
C ILE A 719 -42.32 18.46 -5.60
N ARG A 720 -43.62 18.33 -5.31
CA ARG A 720 -44.30 19.11 -4.26
C ARG A 720 -43.75 18.73 -2.88
N SER A 721 -43.16 19.69 -2.17
CA SER A 721 -42.76 19.55 -0.76
C SER A 721 -44.00 19.57 0.15
N GLY A 722 -44.05 18.66 1.12
CA GLY A 722 -44.94 18.77 2.28
C GLY A 722 -44.61 19.99 3.16
N PRO A 723 -45.36 20.22 4.25
CA PRO A 723 -45.42 21.50 4.99
C PRO A 723 -44.19 21.84 5.85
N SER A 724 -43.04 21.19 5.68
CA SER A 724 -41.84 21.41 6.50
C SER A 724 -40.68 21.94 5.65
N PRO A 725 -39.96 23.01 6.06
CA PRO A 725 -38.75 23.44 5.38
C PRO A 725 -37.71 22.32 5.50
N LYS A 726 -37.40 21.64 4.39
CA LYS A 726 -36.27 20.71 4.34
C LYS A 726 -35.00 21.51 4.11
N GLU A 727 -33.94 21.15 4.84
CA GLU A 727 -32.60 21.67 4.60
C GLU A 727 -32.20 21.43 3.13
N THR A 728 -31.77 22.49 2.43
CA THR A 728 -31.34 22.37 1.03
C THR A 728 -30.10 21.48 0.94
N GLN A 729 -30.09 20.58 -0.05
CA GLN A 729 -29.01 19.64 -0.30
C GLN A 729 -28.30 20.01 -1.62
N PRO A 730 -27.41 21.01 -1.60
CA PRO A 730 -26.70 21.42 -2.81
C PRO A 730 -25.97 20.23 -3.42
N PHE A 731 -25.97 20.17 -4.74
CA PHE A 731 -25.45 19.10 -5.59
C PHE A 731 -26.04 17.71 -5.29
N PHE A 732 -27.24 17.68 -4.71
CA PHE A 732 -27.89 16.49 -4.14
C PHE A 732 -27.00 15.72 -3.16
N ASN A 733 -25.99 16.36 -2.57
CA ASN A 733 -24.98 15.68 -1.78
C ASN A 733 -25.25 15.86 -0.28
N PRO A 734 -25.83 14.85 0.39
CA PRO A 734 -26.08 14.93 1.82
C PRO A 734 -24.79 14.83 2.64
N HIS A 735 -23.63 14.50 2.05
CA HIS A 735 -22.35 14.34 2.76
C HIS A 735 -21.51 15.62 2.80
N LEU A 736 -21.97 16.72 2.16
CA LEU A 736 -21.29 18.01 2.23
C LEU A 736 -21.32 18.54 3.66
N LEU A 737 -20.17 18.52 4.33
CA LEU A 737 -20.02 18.97 5.71
C LEU A 737 -20.00 20.49 5.79
N VAL A 738 -19.16 21.15 4.99
CA VAL A 738 -18.96 22.61 5.05
C VAL A 738 -19.61 23.29 3.85
N LYS A 739 -20.52 24.22 4.09
CA LYS A 739 -21.31 24.94 3.06
C LYS A 739 -20.98 26.45 2.99
N THR A 740 -19.71 26.84 3.14
CA THR A 740 -19.33 28.27 3.00
C THR A 740 -19.46 28.73 1.54
N PRO A 741 -19.69 30.03 1.27
CA PRO A 741 -19.80 30.55 -0.09
C PRO A 741 -18.62 30.15 -0.98
N GLU A 742 -17.38 30.18 -0.45
CA GLU A 742 -16.18 29.82 -1.20
C GLU A 742 -16.20 28.35 -1.62
N ARG A 743 -16.59 27.45 -0.71
CA ARG A 743 -16.66 26.01 -1.01
C ARG A 743 -17.76 25.67 -2.00
N LEU A 744 -18.91 26.33 -1.89
CA LEU A 744 -20.00 26.14 -2.84
C LEU A 744 -19.59 26.61 -4.25
N GLU A 745 -18.80 27.69 -4.35
CA GLU A 745 -18.26 28.13 -5.62
C GLU A 745 -17.23 27.14 -6.20
N PHE A 746 -16.37 26.54 -5.37
CA PHE A 746 -15.48 25.46 -5.82
C PHE A 746 -16.25 24.23 -6.33
N GLN A 747 -17.29 23.80 -5.62
CA GLN A 747 -18.18 22.73 -6.08
C GLN A 747 -18.83 23.09 -7.42
N LYS A 748 -19.30 24.33 -7.56
CA LYS A 748 -19.91 24.84 -8.79
C LYS A 748 -18.94 24.76 -9.98
N GLN A 749 -17.69 25.17 -9.79
CA GLN A 749 -16.66 25.07 -10.83
C GLN A 749 -16.35 23.62 -11.22
N PHE A 750 -16.28 22.72 -10.23
CA PHE A 750 -16.09 21.29 -10.49
C PHE A 750 -17.25 20.70 -11.29
N PHE A 751 -18.50 20.93 -10.87
CA PHE A 751 -19.68 20.40 -11.56
C PHE A 751 -19.83 21.00 -12.95
N ARG A 752 -19.54 22.29 -13.14
CA ARG A 752 -19.50 22.91 -14.48
C ARG A 752 -18.58 22.12 -15.40
N ARG A 753 -17.33 21.90 -14.98
CA ARG A 753 -16.35 21.14 -15.76
C ARG A 753 -16.81 19.70 -16.01
N LEU A 754 -17.44 19.05 -15.02
CA LEU A 754 -17.95 17.69 -15.17
C LEU A 754 -19.06 17.61 -16.22
N LEU A 755 -20.00 18.56 -16.19
CA LEU A 755 -21.12 18.64 -17.12
C LEU A 755 -20.67 19.00 -18.54
N GLU A 756 -19.64 19.83 -18.71
CA GLU A 756 -19.04 20.16 -20.01
C GLU A 756 -18.33 18.95 -20.67
N ASN A 757 -17.86 17.99 -19.86
CA ASN A 757 -17.11 16.81 -20.34
C ASN A 757 -17.98 15.55 -20.47
N CYS A 758 -19.28 15.63 -20.16
CA CYS A 758 -20.23 14.54 -20.26
C CYS A 758 -21.45 14.95 -21.09
N ARG A 759 -22.17 13.98 -21.66
CA ARG A 759 -23.50 14.23 -22.22
C ARG A 759 -24.52 14.28 -21.09
N VAL A 760 -25.23 15.40 -20.96
CA VAL A 760 -26.15 15.65 -19.86
C VAL A 760 -27.60 15.59 -20.36
N LEU A 761 -28.42 14.81 -19.68
CA LEU A 761 -29.83 14.66 -20.01
C LEU A 761 -30.69 14.78 -18.75
N LEU A 762 -31.83 15.44 -18.89
CA LEU A 762 -32.89 15.44 -17.90
C LEU A 762 -33.80 14.24 -18.19
N PHE A 763 -33.90 13.30 -17.25
CA PHE A 763 -34.64 12.05 -17.42
C PHE A 763 -35.82 11.96 -16.45
N ASN A 764 -37.03 11.78 -17.00
CA ASN A 764 -38.24 11.62 -16.22
C ASN A 764 -38.51 10.15 -15.91
N SER A 765 -38.05 9.70 -14.75
CA SER A 765 -38.29 8.36 -14.19
C SER A 765 -39.77 8.03 -13.93
N GLY A 766 -40.68 9.00 -14.02
CA GLY A 766 -42.12 8.78 -13.91
C GLY A 766 -42.77 8.23 -15.17
N VAL A 767 -42.10 8.36 -16.32
CA VAL A 767 -42.62 7.95 -17.65
C VAL A 767 -41.59 7.10 -18.41
N GLY A 768 -40.30 7.45 -18.33
CA GLY A 768 -39.21 6.74 -18.99
C GLY A 768 -38.78 5.45 -18.27
N LYS A 769 -38.16 4.55 -19.04
CA LYS A 769 -37.67 3.23 -18.61
C LYS A 769 -36.17 3.08 -18.89
N ALA A 770 -35.57 2.02 -18.35
CA ALA A 770 -34.16 1.69 -18.58
C ALA A 770 -33.80 1.56 -20.07
N ASP A 771 -34.72 1.03 -20.89
CA ASP A 771 -34.53 0.87 -22.33
C ASP A 771 -34.35 2.20 -23.08
N ASP A 772 -34.95 3.29 -22.60
CA ASP A 772 -34.78 4.61 -23.19
C ASP A 772 -33.34 5.11 -23.01
N ILE A 773 -32.75 4.88 -21.82
CA ILE A 773 -31.34 5.21 -21.54
C ILE A 773 -30.42 4.37 -22.43
N ILE A 774 -30.68 3.06 -22.52
CA ILE A 774 -29.86 2.14 -23.33
C ILE A 774 -29.91 2.53 -24.80
N SER A 775 -31.10 2.84 -25.32
CA SER A 775 -31.29 3.24 -26.72
C SER A 775 -30.50 4.52 -27.01
N LYS A 776 -30.58 5.53 -26.14
CA LYS A 776 -29.85 6.79 -26.31
C LYS A 776 -28.32 6.61 -26.28
N ILE A 777 -27.81 5.74 -25.41
CA ILE A 777 -26.38 5.41 -25.35
C ILE A 777 -25.94 4.73 -26.66
N LYS A 778 -26.73 3.76 -27.14
CA LYS A 778 -26.45 3.02 -28.39
C LYS A 778 -26.48 3.90 -29.63
N GLU A 779 -27.40 4.86 -29.72
CA GLU A 779 -27.45 5.84 -30.84
C GLU A 779 -26.17 6.66 -31.00
N SER A 780 -25.34 6.71 -29.96
CA SER A 780 -24.16 7.57 -29.87
C SER A 780 -22.85 6.79 -29.80
N SER A 781 -22.94 5.46 -29.83
CA SER A 781 -21.83 4.49 -29.85
C SER A 781 -21.55 4.08 -31.28
#